data_AF-A0A1W5D0Y5-F1
#
_entry.id   AF-A0A1W5D0Y5-F1
#
_cell.length_a   1.000
_cell.length_b   1.000
_cell.length_c   1.000
_cell.angle_alpha   90.00
_cell.angle_beta   90.00
_cell.angle_gamma   90.00
#
_symmetry.space_group_name_H-M   'P 1'
#
loop_
_entity.id
_entity.type
_entity.pdbx_description
1 polymer ?
#
loop_
_entity_poly.entity_id
_entity_poly.type
_entity_poly.pdbx_seq_one_letter_code
_entity_poly.pdbx_strand_id
1 'polypeptide(L)'
;MANRQYTSVLDLAFTTGQLAAEIIDWQINENEYSGSDHEVIQFSITTEDIELVESPFNAPFNIQKANWAEFNQQLVQESQSMLTELRQLETQDLNQEQMETIACSLRDLITKAAEQNIPRRKPCSRSKVWWNPNLTLLRKEMAKQSRVYKRHDQSQQQWTKFASCRAEYFYAIKTAKRNSWTKFLSEANGKEVFQAYKYTKPRLMEKIPPIQTADGKLCHTFNDKCQTFVKAMYPKPPEINQNPDRPNAPEAQWSSLTNNEVKQAIFTSSPKKAAGPDEIGFAIIQEAYKAIAEVMNLTYKILIRNSFHPQCWREGTGVILKKAGKPDYSLPKAYRIITLLNCLGKVAEKIMATRLSYLSQISDLLDTDQTGGRKQRSAVDAVMALTHDIELARNQKQTLSCLFLDVKGAFDHVSTKQLLRIMSELQLPRQVQNWTKSFLEKRKAGLAFDGEKQRIQGIEIGIPQGSPISPVLFLIYIRFLFPKIKAKFPEVQKPSYIDNVALYTTGRNAEENAKVLQEVTKTVFTWAEENAVQIDDSKTELIHFARGQKEATAEVILPNKTVIKPVNEVKWLGIWLDRKLTFKTHVQKKASAATSVLHLIHRLMNSEWGLSAQAGKQLYTACITSISDYGAEIWWKNQRSYQDLLQKLQNTALRKILGAFRTSPGAAMEIEASIEPVKVRLNKKCRKYALRVTTLPENHCIRQRTPMSYPPESSIGQEVPIQGNYLDWNQNAQRKSQRHPTQLIRILNSISTLIPTGTKLDSQSAANPPWQDTFAELADLSISGEDRDLVVKKHLTHIRQLIDQNHPIFYTDGSKLESNVNSQAKASVGAGIYWIFGKVISSESHFLGHTQEIMDAEIYAISQALERITDAKTRKKHFWVFTDSQSAIQNLQKDQMETEVYRDMRQNLEEIKAQGRKPKKEPEMQTQR
;
A
#
# COMPACT_ATOMS: atom_id res chain seq x y z
N MET A 1 49.01 -10.95 -66.62
CA MET A 1 47.87 -10.31 -65.91
C MET A 1 47.05 -11.42 -65.28
N ALA A 2 46.58 -11.37 -64.02
CA ALA A 2 46.93 -10.48 -62.92
C ALA A 2 46.65 -11.21 -61.59
N ASN A 3 47.32 -10.83 -60.49
CA ASN A 3 47.08 -11.45 -59.19
C ASN A 3 45.66 -11.14 -58.68
N ARG A 4 44.80 -12.16 -58.61
CA ARG A 4 43.70 -12.17 -57.63
C ARG A 4 44.23 -12.72 -56.31
N GLN A 5 44.77 -11.84 -55.48
CA GLN A 5 44.98 -12.18 -54.06
C GLN A 5 43.61 -12.44 -53.43
N TYR A 6 43.40 -13.64 -52.88
CA TYR A 6 42.22 -13.92 -52.07
C TYR A 6 42.33 -13.17 -50.75
N THR A 7 41.69 -12.00 -50.66
CA THR A 7 41.58 -11.24 -49.41
C THR A 7 40.55 -11.91 -48.50
N SER A 8 40.98 -12.92 -47.74
CA SER A 8 40.19 -13.45 -46.63
C SER A 8 40.06 -12.38 -45.54
N VAL A 9 38.83 -12.03 -45.18
CA VAL A 9 38.56 -11.26 -43.97
C VAL A 9 38.77 -12.21 -42.78
N LEU A 10 39.77 -11.92 -41.94
CA LEU A 10 40.07 -12.73 -40.76
C LEU A 10 39.18 -12.27 -39.59
N ASP A 11 38.18 -13.08 -39.28
CA ASP A 11 37.31 -12.87 -38.12
C ASP A 11 38.04 -13.36 -36.86
N LEU A 12 38.59 -12.43 -36.08
CA LEU A 12 39.42 -12.71 -34.90
C LEU A 12 38.71 -12.35 -33.59
N ALA A 13 38.60 -13.32 -32.68
CA ALA A 13 38.16 -13.09 -31.30
C ALA A 13 39.37 -12.85 -30.39
N PHE A 14 39.55 -11.62 -29.91
CA PHE A 14 40.61 -11.26 -28.96
C PHE A 14 40.17 -11.53 -27.52
N THR A 15 41.04 -12.19 -26.75
CA THR A 15 40.80 -12.59 -25.35
C THR A 15 42.09 -12.44 -24.52
N THR A 16 41.99 -12.46 -23.19
CA THR A 16 43.16 -12.55 -22.31
C THR A 16 43.54 -14.02 -22.10
N GLY A 17 44.79 -14.30 -21.72
CA GLY A 17 45.23 -15.68 -21.47
C GLY A 17 44.44 -16.43 -20.39
N GLN A 18 43.80 -15.71 -19.46
CA GLN A 18 42.89 -16.29 -18.47
C GLN A 18 41.51 -16.60 -19.08
N LEU A 19 40.91 -15.67 -19.82
CA LEU A 19 39.61 -15.87 -20.48
C LEU A 19 39.68 -16.84 -21.66
N ALA A 20 40.86 -17.10 -22.23
CA ALA A 20 41.04 -18.06 -23.31
C ALA A 20 40.67 -19.50 -22.93
N ALA A 21 40.94 -19.91 -21.69
CA ALA A 21 40.60 -21.24 -21.18
C ALA A 21 39.09 -21.43 -20.96
N GLU A 22 38.35 -20.33 -20.80
CA GLU A 22 36.91 -20.31 -20.50
C GLU A 22 36.03 -20.14 -21.75
N ILE A 23 36.61 -20.07 -22.96
CA ILE A 23 35.84 -19.93 -24.20
C ILE A 23 35.48 -21.30 -24.75
N ILE A 24 34.18 -21.60 -24.80
CA ILE A 24 33.62 -22.85 -25.37
C ILE A 24 32.65 -22.53 -26.51
N ASP A 25 32.25 -23.54 -27.28
CA ASP A 25 31.32 -23.43 -28.43
C ASP A 25 31.74 -22.41 -29.51
N TRP A 26 33.03 -22.05 -29.61
CA TRP A 26 33.51 -21.09 -30.60
C TRP A 26 33.27 -21.61 -32.02
N GLN A 27 32.43 -20.92 -32.78
CA GLN A 27 32.02 -21.31 -34.12
C GLN A 27 31.52 -20.10 -34.93
N ILE A 28 31.48 -20.26 -36.25
CA ILE A 28 30.75 -19.35 -37.14
C ILE A 28 29.28 -19.79 -37.17
N ASN A 29 28.39 -18.92 -36.70
CA ASN A 29 26.94 -19.12 -36.78
C ASN A 29 26.41 -18.73 -38.17
N GLU A 30 26.57 -19.65 -39.12
CA GLU A 30 26.11 -19.51 -40.52
C GLU A 30 24.58 -19.25 -40.65
N ASN A 31 23.81 -19.52 -39.59
CA ASN A 31 22.35 -19.40 -39.59
C ASN A 31 21.84 -17.98 -39.23
N GLU A 32 22.64 -17.16 -38.53
CA GLU A 32 22.28 -15.77 -38.19
C GLU A 32 23.01 -14.79 -39.12
N TYR A 33 22.39 -14.42 -40.24
CA TYR A 33 23.02 -13.51 -41.20
C TYR A 33 23.25 -12.10 -40.62
N SER A 34 24.51 -11.79 -40.31
CA SER A 34 24.97 -10.51 -39.72
C SER A 34 24.62 -9.28 -40.56
N GLY A 35 24.46 -9.43 -41.89
CA GLY A 35 24.49 -8.31 -42.82
C GLY A 35 25.85 -7.63 -42.89
N SER A 36 26.93 -8.34 -42.54
CA SER A 36 28.30 -7.86 -42.52
C SER A 36 29.16 -8.60 -43.56
N ASP A 37 30.37 -8.11 -43.76
CA ASP A 37 31.51 -8.75 -44.44
C ASP A 37 32.18 -9.82 -43.56
N HIS A 38 32.12 -9.61 -42.24
CA HIS A 38 32.44 -10.56 -41.19
C HIS A 38 31.24 -11.51 -40.94
N GLU A 39 31.48 -12.80 -40.76
CA GLU A 39 30.40 -13.73 -40.36
C GLU A 39 30.17 -13.66 -38.84
N VAL A 40 29.06 -14.22 -38.34
CA VAL A 40 28.77 -14.17 -36.89
C VAL A 40 29.63 -15.20 -36.16
N ILE A 41 30.74 -14.79 -35.56
CA ILE A 41 31.35 -15.61 -34.51
C ILE A 41 30.39 -15.66 -33.32
N GLN A 42 30.01 -16.86 -32.91
CA GLN A 42 29.37 -17.16 -31.64
C GLN A 42 30.33 -17.98 -30.77
N PHE A 43 30.39 -17.65 -29.49
CA PHE A 43 31.04 -18.46 -28.46
C PHE A 43 30.35 -18.25 -27.12
N SER A 44 30.44 -19.24 -26.25
CA SER A 44 30.04 -19.18 -24.85
C SER A 44 31.29 -18.87 -24.00
N ILE A 45 31.11 -18.25 -22.83
CA ILE A 45 32.18 -18.12 -21.83
C ILE A 45 31.71 -18.82 -20.55
N THR A 46 32.49 -19.75 -20.01
CA THR A 46 32.30 -20.26 -18.66
C THR A 46 32.76 -19.20 -17.65
N THR A 47 31.79 -18.53 -17.05
CA THR A 47 32.03 -17.62 -15.92
C THR A 47 31.54 -18.27 -14.63
N GLU A 48 32.28 -18.12 -13.54
CA GLU A 48 31.87 -18.63 -12.22
C GLU A 48 30.56 -18.02 -11.69
N ASP A 49 30.07 -16.94 -12.32
CA ASP A 49 29.02 -16.08 -11.76
C ASP A 49 27.82 -15.83 -12.71
N ILE A 50 26.64 -15.76 -12.09
CA ILE A 50 25.34 -15.31 -12.64
C ILE A 50 24.86 -15.99 -13.95
N GLU A 51 24.40 -17.25 -13.82
CA GLU A 51 23.46 -17.83 -14.78
C GLU A 51 22.12 -17.07 -14.72
N LEU A 52 21.64 -16.56 -15.87
CA LEU A 52 20.36 -15.85 -15.98
C LEU A 52 19.24 -16.81 -16.38
N VAL A 53 18.21 -16.92 -15.54
CA VAL A 53 17.07 -17.82 -15.73
C VAL A 53 15.84 -17.09 -16.28
N GLU A 54 14.98 -17.81 -16.99
CA GLU A 54 13.65 -17.32 -17.37
C GLU A 54 12.69 -17.28 -16.15
N SER A 55 11.51 -16.69 -16.36
CA SER A 55 10.48 -16.60 -15.32
C SER A 55 9.76 -17.94 -15.19
N PRO A 56 9.66 -18.55 -13.99
CA PRO A 56 8.82 -19.74 -13.81
C PRO A 56 7.33 -19.46 -14.06
N PHE A 57 6.92 -18.18 -14.10
CA PHE A 57 5.59 -17.74 -14.49
C PHE A 57 5.55 -17.44 -15.99
N ASN A 58 5.20 -18.46 -16.78
CA ASN A 58 5.09 -18.39 -18.24
C ASN A 58 3.66 -18.08 -18.70
N ALA A 59 3.56 -17.45 -19.89
CA ALA A 59 2.34 -17.23 -20.67
C ALA A 59 1.03 -16.81 -19.92
N PRO A 60 1.06 -15.78 -19.04
CA PRO A 60 -0.16 -15.30 -18.37
C PRO A 60 -1.18 -14.72 -19.37
N PHE A 61 -2.45 -14.65 -18.96
CA PHE A 61 -3.56 -14.06 -19.73
C PHE A 61 -3.26 -12.64 -20.23
N ASN A 62 -3.52 -12.38 -21.52
CA ASN A 62 -3.32 -11.05 -22.10
C ASN A 62 -4.58 -10.19 -21.99
N ILE A 63 -4.82 -9.66 -20.79
CA ILE A 63 -5.90 -8.72 -20.42
C ILE A 63 -6.09 -7.56 -21.43
N GLN A 64 -5.04 -7.15 -22.16
CA GLN A 64 -5.09 -6.11 -23.22
C GLN A 64 -5.65 -6.58 -24.58
N LYS A 65 -5.96 -7.87 -24.73
CA LYS A 65 -6.55 -8.49 -25.93
C LYS A 65 -7.71 -9.44 -25.58
N ALA A 66 -8.28 -9.30 -24.38
CA ALA A 66 -9.46 -10.05 -23.96
C ALA A 66 -10.71 -9.60 -24.73
N ASN A 67 -11.57 -10.54 -25.15
CA ASN A 67 -12.91 -10.19 -25.60
C ASN A 67 -13.87 -10.15 -24.41
N TRP A 68 -13.97 -8.97 -23.77
CA TRP A 68 -14.83 -8.79 -22.60
C TRP A 68 -16.33 -8.91 -22.90
N ALA A 69 -16.76 -8.73 -24.16
CA ALA A 69 -18.16 -8.88 -24.53
C ALA A 69 -18.58 -10.36 -24.49
N GLU A 70 -17.85 -11.22 -25.21
CA GLU A 70 -18.08 -12.68 -25.23
C GLU A 70 -17.85 -13.30 -23.84
N PHE A 71 -16.80 -12.89 -23.13
CA PHE A 71 -16.53 -13.30 -21.74
C PHE A 71 -17.71 -13.00 -20.80
N ASN A 72 -18.26 -11.78 -20.83
CA ASN A 72 -19.38 -11.40 -19.98
C ASN A 72 -20.68 -12.13 -20.39
N GLN A 73 -20.94 -12.27 -21.70
CA GLN A 73 -22.11 -12.99 -22.22
C GLN A 73 -22.08 -14.47 -21.81
N GLN A 74 -20.94 -15.14 -21.95
CA GLN A 74 -20.76 -16.53 -21.54
C GLN A 74 -20.97 -16.71 -20.04
N LEU A 75 -20.41 -15.83 -19.20
CA LEU A 75 -20.62 -15.90 -17.75
C LEU A 75 -22.10 -15.77 -17.38
N VAL A 76 -22.83 -14.82 -17.98
CA VAL A 76 -24.27 -14.63 -17.73
C VAL A 76 -25.10 -15.83 -18.20
N GLN A 77 -24.72 -16.48 -19.30
CA GLN A 77 -25.42 -17.66 -19.81
C GLN A 77 -25.15 -18.90 -18.95
N GLU A 78 -23.88 -19.20 -18.65
CA GLU A 78 -23.51 -20.43 -17.95
C GLU A 78 -23.82 -20.39 -16.44
N SER A 79 -23.89 -19.20 -15.83
CA SER A 79 -24.15 -19.07 -14.39
C SER A 79 -25.61 -19.23 -13.97
N GLN A 80 -26.57 -19.38 -14.89
CA GLN A 80 -28.01 -19.36 -14.56
C GLN A 80 -28.45 -20.51 -13.65
N SER A 81 -27.91 -21.71 -13.87
CA SER A 81 -28.18 -22.88 -13.02
C SER A 81 -27.59 -22.67 -11.62
N MET A 82 -26.32 -22.23 -11.54
CA MET A 82 -25.64 -21.93 -10.27
C MET A 82 -26.34 -20.80 -9.50
N LEU A 83 -26.85 -19.76 -10.16
CA LEU A 83 -27.63 -18.70 -9.51
C LEU A 83 -28.93 -19.23 -8.89
N THR A 84 -29.60 -20.14 -9.57
CA THR A 84 -30.85 -20.75 -9.10
C THR A 84 -30.60 -21.63 -7.87
N GLU A 85 -29.52 -22.43 -7.89
CA GLU A 85 -29.05 -23.22 -6.75
C GLU A 85 -28.66 -22.31 -5.56
N LEU A 86 -27.80 -21.31 -5.77
CA LEU A 86 -27.35 -20.40 -4.71
C LEU A 86 -28.50 -19.68 -4.00
N ARG A 87 -29.56 -19.29 -4.72
CA ARG A 87 -30.77 -18.68 -4.15
C ARG A 87 -31.56 -19.64 -3.26
N GLN A 88 -31.53 -20.95 -3.53
CA GLN A 88 -32.14 -21.97 -2.67
C GLN A 88 -31.30 -22.24 -1.42
N LEU A 89 -29.96 -22.10 -1.53
CA LEU A 89 -29.02 -22.42 -0.45
C LEU A 89 -28.66 -21.24 0.47
N GLU A 90 -28.99 -19.97 0.14
CA GLU A 90 -28.63 -18.79 0.95
C GLU A 90 -29.09 -18.87 2.43
N THR A 91 -30.24 -19.49 2.67
CA THR A 91 -30.84 -19.65 4.00
C THR A 91 -30.48 -20.96 4.71
N GLN A 92 -29.93 -21.95 4.00
CA GLN A 92 -29.68 -23.30 4.51
C GLN A 92 -28.33 -23.41 5.22
N ASP A 93 -28.22 -24.39 6.12
CA ASP A 93 -26.95 -24.78 6.73
C ASP A 93 -26.31 -25.91 5.89
N LEU A 94 -25.08 -25.68 5.42
CA LEU A 94 -24.44 -26.52 4.41
C LEU A 94 -23.29 -27.34 5.00
N ASN A 95 -23.06 -28.53 4.44
CA ASN A 95 -21.87 -29.31 4.75
C ASN A 95 -20.63 -28.75 4.00
N GLN A 96 -19.43 -29.18 4.40
CA GLN A 96 -18.17 -28.68 3.82
C GLN A 96 -17.98 -29.03 2.34
N GLU A 97 -18.58 -30.13 1.86
CA GLU A 97 -18.47 -30.61 0.48
C GLU A 97 -19.34 -29.77 -0.47
N GLN A 98 -20.56 -29.42 -0.07
CA GLN A 98 -21.43 -28.48 -0.78
C GLN A 98 -20.76 -27.11 -0.90
N MET A 99 -20.17 -26.60 0.19
CA MET A 99 -19.46 -25.32 0.18
C MET A 99 -18.19 -25.32 -0.67
N GLU A 100 -17.43 -26.42 -0.67
CA GLU A 100 -16.28 -26.59 -1.56
C GLU A 100 -16.71 -26.67 -3.03
N THR A 101 -17.82 -27.35 -3.31
CA THR A 101 -18.40 -27.49 -4.66
C THR A 101 -18.83 -26.12 -5.20
N ILE A 102 -19.57 -25.32 -4.44
CA ILE A 102 -19.95 -23.94 -4.80
C ILE A 102 -18.71 -23.10 -5.19
N ALA A 103 -17.63 -23.20 -4.41
CA ALA A 103 -16.41 -22.44 -4.63
C ALA A 103 -15.58 -22.93 -5.83
N CYS A 104 -15.58 -24.24 -6.08
CA CYS A 104 -15.00 -24.82 -7.30
C CYS A 104 -15.79 -24.39 -8.53
N SER A 105 -17.13 -24.50 -8.52
CA SER A 105 -17.99 -24.06 -9.62
C SER A 105 -17.76 -22.59 -9.99
N LEU A 106 -17.62 -21.69 -9.01
CA LEU A 106 -17.31 -20.27 -9.28
C LEU A 106 -15.91 -20.10 -9.91
N ARG A 107 -14.89 -20.82 -9.41
CA ARG A 107 -13.54 -20.81 -9.99
C ARG A 107 -13.57 -21.31 -11.44
N ASP A 108 -14.24 -22.43 -11.69
CA ASP A 108 -14.17 -23.16 -12.95
C ASP A 108 -14.98 -22.46 -14.05
N LEU A 109 -16.14 -21.88 -13.70
CA LEU A 109 -16.90 -20.95 -14.54
C LEU A 109 -16.04 -19.77 -15.02
N ILE A 110 -15.38 -19.08 -14.09
CA ILE A 110 -14.52 -17.92 -14.43
C ILE A 110 -13.29 -18.35 -15.22
N THR A 111 -12.70 -19.52 -14.91
CA THR A 111 -11.52 -20.04 -15.59
C THR A 111 -11.84 -20.43 -17.03
N LYS A 112 -12.89 -21.22 -17.25
CA LYS A 112 -13.37 -21.63 -18.58
C LYS A 112 -13.64 -20.41 -19.48
N ALA A 113 -14.38 -19.42 -18.97
CA ALA A 113 -14.63 -18.19 -19.71
C ALA A 113 -13.33 -17.42 -20.01
N ALA A 114 -12.39 -17.36 -19.06
CA ALA A 114 -11.10 -16.69 -19.29
C ALA A 114 -10.25 -17.41 -20.36
N GLU A 115 -10.21 -18.74 -20.36
CA GLU A 115 -9.43 -19.52 -21.32
C GLU A 115 -9.96 -19.44 -22.76
N GLN A 116 -11.28 -19.34 -22.92
CA GLN A 116 -11.91 -19.21 -24.24
C GLN A 116 -11.81 -17.77 -24.79
N ASN A 117 -11.96 -16.75 -23.94
CA ASN A 117 -12.10 -15.35 -24.38
C ASN A 117 -10.85 -14.47 -24.17
N ILE A 118 -9.80 -14.96 -23.48
CA ILE A 118 -8.59 -14.16 -23.17
C ILE A 118 -7.33 -14.86 -23.68
N PRO A 119 -6.70 -14.36 -24.76
CA PRO A 119 -5.55 -15.03 -25.37
C PRO A 119 -4.32 -15.00 -24.44
N ARG A 120 -3.66 -16.15 -24.27
CA ARG A 120 -2.39 -16.28 -23.52
C ARG A 120 -1.27 -15.44 -24.15
N ARG A 121 -0.41 -14.83 -23.32
CA ARG A 121 0.77 -14.08 -23.80
C ARG A 121 1.81 -15.04 -24.38
N LYS A 122 2.07 -14.94 -25.68
CA LYS A 122 3.15 -15.65 -26.38
C LYS A 122 4.31 -14.68 -26.72
N PRO A 123 5.19 -14.32 -25.76
CA PRO A 123 6.40 -13.57 -26.09
C PRO A 123 7.31 -14.43 -26.97
N CYS A 124 7.99 -13.83 -27.95
CA CYS A 124 9.05 -14.50 -28.68
C CYS A 124 10.30 -13.62 -28.73
N SER A 125 11.49 -14.24 -28.75
CA SER A 125 12.79 -13.54 -28.75
C SER A 125 12.92 -12.50 -29.86
N ARG A 126 12.29 -12.74 -31.01
CA ARG A 126 12.28 -11.85 -32.19
C ARG A 126 11.28 -10.69 -32.12
N SER A 127 10.34 -10.65 -31.16
CA SER A 127 9.41 -9.54 -30.99
C SER A 127 10.09 -8.28 -30.44
N LYS A 128 10.21 -7.23 -31.25
CA LYS A 128 10.79 -5.93 -30.84
C LYS A 128 9.79 -4.79 -31.07
N VAL A 129 9.55 -3.95 -30.07
CA VAL A 129 8.56 -2.85 -30.10
C VAL A 129 8.88 -1.79 -31.17
N TRP A 130 10.15 -1.65 -31.54
CA TRP A 130 10.63 -0.73 -32.59
C TRP A 130 10.58 -1.32 -34.01
N TRP A 131 10.16 -2.57 -34.18
CA TRP A 131 10.06 -3.19 -35.51
C TRP A 131 8.86 -2.66 -36.29
N ASN A 132 9.01 -2.47 -37.61
CA ASN A 132 7.98 -1.88 -38.47
C ASN A 132 8.02 -2.46 -39.90
N PRO A 133 7.00 -2.19 -40.76
CA PRO A 133 6.96 -2.73 -42.12
C PRO A 133 8.15 -2.31 -42.98
N ASN A 134 8.62 -1.05 -42.89
CA ASN A 134 9.76 -0.57 -43.68
C ASN A 134 11.06 -1.34 -43.39
N LEU A 135 11.36 -1.60 -42.11
CA LEU A 135 12.49 -2.48 -41.73
C LEU A 135 12.36 -3.89 -42.32
N THR A 136 11.14 -4.37 -42.54
CA THR A 136 10.90 -5.68 -43.17
C THR A 136 11.16 -5.65 -44.68
N LEU A 137 10.88 -4.53 -45.35
CA LEU A 137 11.21 -4.30 -46.76
C LEU A 137 12.72 -4.14 -46.96
N LEU A 138 13.36 -3.24 -46.21
CA LEU A 138 14.82 -3.01 -46.27
C LEU A 138 15.60 -4.29 -45.98
N ARG A 139 15.18 -5.11 -45.01
CA ARG A 139 15.80 -6.43 -44.76
C ARG A 139 15.67 -7.38 -45.96
N LYS A 140 14.52 -7.38 -46.66
CA LYS A 140 14.31 -8.22 -47.85
C LYS A 140 15.23 -7.79 -49.00
N GLU A 141 15.35 -6.49 -49.25
CA GLU A 141 16.18 -5.99 -50.36
C GLU A 141 17.68 -6.15 -50.06
N MET A 142 18.13 -5.84 -48.83
CA MET A 142 19.50 -6.10 -48.38
C MET A 142 19.86 -7.60 -48.50
N ALA A 143 18.96 -8.51 -48.10
CA ALA A 143 19.16 -9.95 -48.27
C ALA A 143 19.14 -10.41 -49.74
N LYS A 144 18.41 -9.71 -50.62
CA LYS A 144 18.41 -9.94 -52.08
C LYS A 144 19.74 -9.50 -52.70
N GLN A 145 20.23 -8.30 -52.40
CA GLN A 145 21.53 -7.82 -52.89
C GLN A 145 22.71 -8.67 -52.36
N SER A 146 22.64 -9.10 -51.10
CA SER A 146 23.58 -10.07 -50.52
C SER A 146 23.65 -11.38 -51.33
N ARG A 147 22.49 -11.95 -51.68
CA ARG A 147 22.41 -13.17 -52.50
C ARG A 147 22.91 -12.96 -53.94
N VAL A 148 22.79 -11.75 -54.50
CA VAL A 148 23.39 -11.41 -55.80
C VAL A 148 24.91 -11.35 -55.68
N TYR A 149 25.43 -10.65 -54.67
CA TYR A 149 26.88 -10.56 -54.42
C TYR A 149 27.53 -11.92 -54.16
N LYS A 150 26.93 -12.78 -53.32
CA LYS A 150 27.44 -14.15 -53.05
C LYS A 150 27.23 -15.17 -54.20
N ARG A 151 26.60 -14.78 -55.34
CA ARG A 151 26.34 -15.68 -56.50
C ARG A 151 27.10 -15.33 -57.78
N HIS A 152 27.66 -14.13 -57.86
CA HIS A 152 28.45 -13.68 -59.00
C HIS A 152 29.92 -13.50 -58.59
N ASP A 153 30.77 -13.10 -59.55
CA ASP A 153 32.23 -12.97 -59.41
C ASP A 153 32.67 -11.76 -58.56
N GLN A 154 32.01 -11.56 -57.41
CA GLN A 154 32.26 -10.57 -56.35
C GLN A 154 32.59 -9.15 -56.86
N SER A 155 31.93 -8.71 -57.93
CA SER A 155 32.28 -7.46 -58.59
C SER A 155 32.09 -6.24 -57.68
N GLN A 156 33.00 -5.26 -57.78
CA GLN A 156 32.98 -4.04 -56.97
C GLN A 156 31.61 -3.32 -57.05
N GLN A 157 30.96 -3.31 -58.22
CA GLN A 157 29.66 -2.69 -58.41
C GLN A 157 28.53 -3.41 -57.63
N GLN A 158 28.60 -4.74 -57.48
CA GLN A 158 27.66 -5.52 -56.66
C GLN A 158 27.95 -5.32 -55.17
N TRP A 159 29.23 -5.25 -54.78
CA TRP A 159 29.63 -4.89 -53.42
C TRP A 159 29.09 -3.51 -53.02
N THR A 160 29.28 -2.47 -53.83
CA THR A 160 28.75 -1.11 -53.55
C THR A 160 27.23 -1.09 -53.39
N LYS A 161 26.49 -1.86 -54.21
CA LYS A 161 25.02 -1.99 -54.09
C LYS A 161 24.62 -2.67 -52.78
N PHE A 162 25.24 -3.79 -52.42
CA PHE A 162 24.99 -4.46 -51.14
C PHE A 162 25.37 -3.58 -49.94
N ALA A 163 26.54 -2.93 -49.97
CA ALA A 163 27.03 -2.04 -48.92
C ALA A 163 26.11 -0.82 -48.70
N SER A 164 25.52 -0.27 -49.78
CA SER A 164 24.51 0.79 -49.69
C SER A 164 23.24 0.31 -48.97
N CYS A 165 22.64 -0.80 -49.40
CA CYS A 165 21.44 -1.36 -48.75
C CYS A 165 21.72 -1.83 -47.31
N ARG A 166 22.94 -2.30 -47.01
CA ARG A 166 23.43 -2.60 -45.66
C ARG A 166 23.45 -1.34 -44.80
N ALA A 167 24.07 -0.26 -45.28
CA ALA A 167 24.14 1.02 -44.57
C ALA A 167 22.75 1.62 -44.31
N GLU A 168 21.88 1.63 -45.33
CA GLU A 168 20.49 2.10 -45.23
C GLU A 168 19.70 1.29 -44.19
N TYR A 169 19.73 -0.05 -44.25
CA TYR A 169 19.03 -0.91 -43.31
C TYR A 169 19.51 -0.72 -41.86
N PHE A 170 20.83 -0.64 -41.63
CA PHE A 170 21.37 -0.41 -40.28
C PHE A 170 21.13 1.01 -39.77
N TYR A 171 21.12 2.03 -40.64
CA TYR A 171 20.68 3.37 -40.30
C TYR A 171 19.20 3.38 -39.91
N ALA A 172 18.33 2.75 -40.71
CA ALA A 172 16.91 2.62 -40.42
C ALA A 172 16.65 1.88 -39.09
N ILE A 173 17.43 0.84 -38.74
CA ILE A 173 17.36 0.19 -37.43
C ILE A 173 17.71 1.16 -36.29
N LYS A 174 18.83 1.91 -36.42
CA LYS A 174 19.27 2.88 -35.40
C LYS A 174 18.20 3.96 -35.20
N THR A 175 17.66 4.51 -36.29
CA THR A 175 16.60 5.53 -36.29
C THR A 175 15.29 4.98 -35.73
N ALA A 176 14.84 3.78 -36.12
CA ALA A 176 13.62 3.16 -35.58
C ALA A 176 13.73 2.88 -34.07
N LYS A 177 14.88 2.39 -33.59
CA LYS A 177 15.16 2.21 -32.16
C LYS A 177 15.09 3.55 -31.41
N ARG A 178 15.77 4.59 -31.91
CA ARG A 178 15.77 5.93 -31.29
C ARG A 178 14.36 6.52 -31.27
N ASN A 179 13.69 6.57 -32.41
CA ASN A 179 12.37 7.19 -32.55
C ASN A 179 11.31 6.47 -31.71
N SER A 180 11.34 5.13 -31.64
CA SER A 180 10.45 4.35 -30.78
C SER A 180 10.65 4.67 -29.29
N TRP A 181 11.90 4.79 -28.84
CA TRP A 181 12.22 5.14 -27.46
C TRP A 181 11.89 6.61 -27.12
N THR A 182 12.30 7.56 -27.98
CA THR A 182 11.99 8.98 -27.83
C THR A 182 10.48 9.21 -27.81
N LYS A 183 9.72 8.61 -28.74
CA LYS A 183 8.26 8.71 -28.78
C LYS A 183 7.61 8.16 -27.51
N PHE A 184 8.03 6.98 -27.04
CA PHE A 184 7.54 6.41 -25.79
C PHE A 184 7.78 7.34 -24.59
N LEU A 185 8.92 8.04 -24.52
CA LEU A 185 9.20 8.97 -23.43
C LEU A 185 8.47 10.32 -23.57
N SER A 186 8.33 10.86 -24.77
CA SER A 186 7.60 12.13 -24.98
C SER A 186 6.10 12.00 -24.75
N GLU A 187 5.52 10.83 -25.06
CA GLU A 187 4.10 10.52 -24.83
C GLU A 187 3.83 9.96 -23.41
N ALA A 188 4.87 9.66 -22.62
CA ALA A 188 4.73 9.09 -21.29
C ALA A 188 4.11 10.10 -20.31
N ASN A 189 2.85 9.83 -19.95
CA ASN A 189 2.13 10.48 -18.86
C ASN A 189 1.80 9.46 -17.75
N GLY A 190 1.10 9.89 -16.70
CA GLY A 190 0.37 9.00 -15.79
C GLY A 190 1.18 7.85 -15.18
N LYS A 191 1.00 6.63 -15.72
CA LYS A 191 1.59 5.37 -15.22
C LYS A 191 2.81 4.94 -16.04
N GLU A 192 2.88 5.40 -17.28
CA GLU A 192 3.87 5.07 -18.30
C GLU A 192 5.23 5.67 -17.94
N VAL A 193 5.22 6.84 -17.29
CA VAL A 193 6.37 7.49 -16.62
C VAL A 193 7.05 6.55 -15.62
N PHE A 194 6.28 5.80 -14.82
CA PHE A 194 6.84 4.82 -13.88
C PHE A 194 7.30 3.54 -14.57
N GLN A 195 6.73 3.18 -15.72
CA GLN A 195 7.23 2.09 -16.55
C GLN A 195 8.58 2.45 -17.20
N ALA A 196 8.78 3.71 -17.61
CA ALA A 196 10.07 4.23 -18.06
C ALA A 196 11.13 4.12 -16.95
N TYR A 197 10.82 4.53 -15.72
CA TYR A 197 11.67 4.33 -14.54
C TYR A 197 11.88 2.83 -14.18
N LYS A 198 10.96 1.93 -14.56
CA LYS A 198 11.18 0.47 -14.45
C LYS A 198 12.10 -0.09 -15.55
N TYR A 199 12.41 0.67 -16.60
CA TYR A 199 13.42 0.29 -17.62
C TYR A 199 14.84 0.79 -17.29
N THR A 200 15.01 1.79 -16.43
CA THR A 200 16.36 2.27 -16.03
C THR A 200 17.06 1.35 -15.04
N LYS A 201 16.30 0.50 -14.34
CA LYS A 201 16.79 -0.44 -13.33
C LYS A 201 17.30 -1.74 -13.98
N PRO A 202 18.34 -2.38 -13.44
CA PRO A 202 18.75 -3.71 -13.91
C PRO A 202 17.59 -4.71 -13.76
N ARG A 203 17.54 -5.66 -14.70
CA ARG A 203 16.62 -6.79 -14.70
C ARG A 203 17.43 -8.07 -14.78
N LEU A 204 17.98 -8.48 -13.65
CA LEU A 204 18.67 -9.76 -13.50
C LEU A 204 17.72 -10.69 -12.75
N MET A 205 17.35 -11.81 -13.36
CA MET A 205 16.79 -12.96 -12.67
C MET A 205 17.93 -13.96 -12.57
N GLU A 206 18.77 -13.69 -11.57
CA GLU A 206 19.96 -14.45 -11.25
C GLU A 206 19.53 -15.78 -10.63
N LYS A 207 20.07 -16.89 -11.12
CA LYS A 207 19.92 -18.19 -10.47
C LYS A 207 20.35 -18.09 -9.00
N ILE A 208 19.63 -18.74 -8.11
CA ILE A 208 19.95 -18.78 -6.69
C ILE A 208 21.24 -19.60 -6.51
N PRO A 209 22.25 -19.10 -5.78
CA PRO A 209 23.49 -19.85 -5.51
C PRO A 209 23.19 -21.14 -4.72
N PRO A 210 24.17 -22.07 -4.57
CA PRO A 210 24.00 -23.24 -3.72
C PRO A 210 23.55 -22.85 -2.30
N ILE A 211 22.47 -23.46 -1.82
CA ILE A 211 21.85 -23.10 -0.54
C ILE A 211 22.37 -24.00 0.58
N GLN A 212 22.74 -23.43 1.73
CA GLN A 212 23.30 -24.19 2.84
C GLN A 212 22.19 -24.76 3.76
N THR A 213 22.32 -26.03 4.15
CA THR A 213 21.51 -26.65 5.21
C THR A 213 21.94 -26.17 6.60
N ALA A 214 21.16 -26.47 7.64
CA ALA A 214 21.52 -26.19 9.03
C ALA A 214 22.85 -26.88 9.45
N ASP A 215 23.13 -28.04 8.84
CA ASP A 215 24.30 -28.90 9.05
C ASP A 215 25.51 -28.49 8.19
N GLY A 216 25.43 -27.37 7.48
CA GLY A 216 26.52 -26.80 6.70
C GLY A 216 26.66 -27.32 5.26
N LYS A 217 25.91 -28.35 4.85
CA LYS A 217 25.96 -28.93 3.50
C LYS A 217 25.38 -27.98 2.45
N LEU A 218 26.00 -27.88 1.28
CA LEU A 218 25.49 -27.11 0.14
C LEU A 218 24.51 -27.94 -0.74
N CYS A 219 23.42 -27.30 -1.14
CA CYS A 219 22.36 -27.86 -1.98
C CYS A 219 22.33 -27.13 -3.33
N HIS A 220 22.66 -27.86 -4.40
CA HIS A 220 22.83 -27.29 -5.74
C HIS A 220 21.58 -27.43 -6.62
N THR A 221 20.87 -28.57 -6.53
CA THR A 221 19.67 -28.83 -7.37
C THR A 221 18.47 -28.03 -6.91
N PHE A 222 17.52 -27.77 -7.82
CA PHE A 222 16.26 -27.10 -7.48
C PHE A 222 15.49 -27.82 -6.37
N ASN A 223 15.42 -29.15 -6.40
CA ASN A 223 14.72 -29.95 -5.39
C ASN A 223 15.39 -29.88 -4.01
N ASP A 224 16.72 -29.95 -3.94
CA ASP A 224 17.46 -29.85 -2.66
C ASP A 224 17.34 -28.43 -2.06
N LYS A 225 17.43 -27.40 -2.91
CA LYS A 225 17.14 -26.01 -2.54
C LYS A 225 15.71 -25.88 -2.01
N CYS A 226 14.71 -26.46 -2.68
CA CYS A 226 13.31 -26.44 -2.24
C CYS A 226 13.13 -27.07 -0.86
N GLN A 227 13.67 -28.28 -0.64
CA GLN A 227 13.61 -28.93 0.67
C GLN A 227 14.28 -28.09 1.76
N THR A 228 15.40 -27.45 1.45
CA THR A 228 16.15 -26.63 2.41
C THR A 228 15.42 -25.33 2.74
N PHE A 229 14.82 -24.65 1.74
CA PHE A 229 13.94 -23.51 1.99
C PHE A 229 12.70 -23.89 2.81
N VAL A 230 12.04 -25.02 2.50
CA VAL A 230 10.87 -25.49 3.26
C VAL A 230 11.25 -25.79 4.72
N LYS A 231 12.31 -26.57 4.97
CA LYS A 231 12.80 -26.87 6.33
C LYS A 231 13.18 -25.61 7.13
N ALA A 232 13.75 -24.61 6.47
CA ALA A 232 14.25 -23.39 7.12
C ALA A 232 13.18 -22.31 7.37
N MET A 233 12.06 -22.34 6.63
CA MET A 233 11.00 -21.33 6.71
C MET A 233 9.71 -21.89 7.32
N TYR A 234 9.40 -23.17 7.12
CA TYR A 234 8.26 -23.87 7.69
C TYR A 234 8.76 -24.99 8.63
N PRO A 235 9.29 -24.64 9.83
CA PRO A 235 9.72 -25.62 10.81
C PRO A 235 8.52 -26.44 11.32
N LYS A 236 8.79 -27.60 11.96
CA LYS A 236 7.72 -28.34 12.64
C LYS A 236 7.06 -27.45 13.71
N PRO A 237 5.72 -27.47 13.84
CA PRO A 237 5.05 -26.85 14.98
C PRO A 237 5.60 -27.41 16.31
N PRO A 238 5.86 -26.59 17.33
CA PRO A 238 6.15 -27.09 18.66
C PRO A 238 4.91 -27.78 19.24
N GLU A 239 5.13 -28.81 20.05
CA GLU A 239 4.06 -29.54 20.72
C GLU A 239 3.49 -28.68 21.87
N ILE A 240 2.21 -28.33 21.76
CA ILE A 240 1.48 -27.57 22.77
C ILE A 240 0.60 -28.55 23.54
N ASN A 241 0.98 -28.82 24.79
CA ASN A 241 0.36 -29.82 25.66
C ASN A 241 -1.07 -29.47 26.11
N GLN A 242 -1.56 -28.28 25.75
CA GLN A 242 -2.93 -27.83 26.00
C GLN A 242 -3.68 -27.76 24.66
N ASN A 243 -4.73 -28.56 24.52
CA ASN A 243 -5.81 -28.16 23.62
C ASN A 243 -6.46 -26.88 24.20
N PRO A 244 -7.00 -25.98 23.36
CA PRO A 244 -7.84 -24.90 23.87
C PRO A 244 -9.08 -25.51 24.54
N ASP A 245 -9.15 -25.43 25.86
CA ASP A 245 -10.39 -25.67 26.60
C ASP A 245 -11.48 -24.77 26.03
N ARG A 246 -12.66 -25.34 25.76
CA ARG A 246 -13.77 -24.62 25.12
C ARG A 246 -14.25 -23.49 26.05
N PRO A 247 -14.00 -22.21 25.76
CA PRO A 247 -14.60 -21.16 26.56
C PRO A 247 -16.07 -21.06 26.18
N ASN A 248 -16.94 -20.87 27.17
CA ASN A 248 -18.32 -20.42 26.92
C ASN A 248 -18.32 -18.93 26.55
N ALA A 249 -17.57 -18.57 25.50
CA ALA A 249 -17.66 -17.26 24.87
C ALA A 249 -19.10 -17.09 24.34
N PRO A 250 -19.80 -16.00 24.73
CA PRO A 250 -21.14 -15.72 24.23
C PRO A 250 -21.10 -15.45 22.73
N GLU A 251 -22.24 -15.57 22.06
CA GLU A 251 -22.32 -15.32 20.61
C GLU A 251 -22.36 -13.82 20.34
N ALA A 252 -21.18 -13.20 20.39
CA ALA A 252 -20.96 -11.83 19.97
C ALA A 252 -21.49 -11.64 18.54
N GLN A 253 -22.42 -10.71 18.38
CA GLN A 253 -23.24 -10.57 17.18
C GLN A 253 -22.39 -10.26 15.94
N TRP A 254 -22.30 -11.22 15.02
CA TRP A 254 -21.55 -11.10 13.77
C TRP A 254 -22.51 -10.75 12.63
N SER A 255 -22.48 -9.49 12.16
CA SER A 255 -23.35 -8.98 11.10
C SER A 255 -23.28 -9.84 9.82
N SER A 256 -24.40 -9.95 9.10
CA SER A 256 -24.42 -10.56 7.76
C SER A 256 -23.49 -9.85 6.79
N LEU A 257 -23.09 -10.52 5.70
CA LEU A 257 -22.22 -9.96 4.68
C LEU A 257 -23.00 -9.10 3.68
N THR A 258 -22.59 -7.86 3.46
CA THR A 258 -23.23 -6.99 2.46
C THR A 258 -22.64 -7.19 1.05
N ASN A 259 -23.42 -6.87 0.02
CA ASN A 259 -22.94 -6.86 -1.36
C ASN A 259 -21.83 -5.81 -1.57
N ASN A 260 -21.89 -4.68 -0.85
CA ASN A 260 -20.84 -3.67 -0.87
C ASN A 260 -19.51 -4.20 -0.31
N GLU A 261 -19.48 -4.97 0.78
CA GLU A 261 -18.23 -5.54 1.30
C GLU A 261 -17.49 -6.41 0.26
N VAL A 262 -18.23 -7.23 -0.50
CA VAL A 262 -17.69 -8.04 -1.60
C VAL A 262 -17.17 -7.15 -2.73
N LYS A 263 -17.98 -6.18 -3.18
CA LYS A 263 -17.63 -5.17 -4.20
C LYS A 263 -16.35 -4.41 -3.81
N GLN A 264 -16.27 -3.91 -2.59
CA GLN A 264 -15.10 -3.17 -2.07
C GLN A 264 -13.87 -4.07 -1.99
N ALA A 265 -13.99 -5.32 -1.53
CA ALA A 265 -12.88 -6.26 -1.49
C ALA A 265 -12.29 -6.52 -2.90
N ILE A 266 -13.15 -6.64 -3.91
CA ILE A 266 -12.79 -6.81 -5.33
C ILE A 266 -12.18 -5.52 -5.93
N PHE A 267 -12.88 -4.39 -5.89
CA PHE A 267 -12.50 -3.17 -6.63
C PHE A 267 -11.37 -2.37 -5.98
N THR A 268 -11.24 -2.37 -4.64
CA THR A 268 -10.07 -1.75 -3.98
C THR A 268 -8.82 -2.66 -4.01
N SER A 269 -8.85 -3.77 -4.75
CA SER A 269 -7.67 -4.59 -5.07
C SER A 269 -7.11 -4.21 -6.44
N SER A 270 -5.79 -4.05 -6.57
CA SER A 270 -5.22 -3.65 -7.86
C SER A 270 -5.38 -4.75 -8.92
N PRO A 271 -5.91 -4.47 -10.12
CA PRO A 271 -6.05 -5.45 -11.20
C PRO A 271 -4.70 -5.98 -11.71
N LYS A 272 -3.58 -5.33 -11.36
CA LYS A 272 -2.21 -5.76 -11.68
C LYS A 272 -1.54 -6.60 -10.58
N LYS A 273 -2.27 -7.04 -9.54
CA LYS A 273 -1.78 -8.06 -8.59
C LYS A 273 -1.53 -9.39 -9.34
N ALA A 274 -0.48 -10.10 -8.94
CA ALA A 274 -0.25 -11.47 -9.43
C ALA A 274 -1.32 -12.44 -8.89
N ALA A 275 -1.76 -13.33 -9.77
CA ALA A 275 -2.68 -14.44 -9.49
C ALA A 275 -2.00 -15.55 -8.68
N GLY A 276 -2.78 -16.58 -8.29
CA GLY A 276 -2.25 -17.79 -7.68
C GLY A 276 -1.99 -18.89 -8.71
N PRO A 277 -1.91 -20.16 -8.27
CA PRO A 277 -1.98 -21.34 -9.14
C PRO A 277 -3.15 -21.35 -10.13
N ASP A 278 -4.27 -20.69 -9.80
CA ASP A 278 -5.43 -20.51 -10.69
C ASP A 278 -5.17 -19.61 -11.92
N GLU A 279 -4.11 -18.81 -11.90
CA GLU A 279 -3.79 -17.78 -12.90
C GLU A 279 -4.86 -16.68 -13.08
N ILE A 280 -5.94 -16.71 -12.29
CA ILE A 280 -7.05 -15.75 -12.31
C ILE A 280 -6.65 -14.48 -11.54
N GLY A 281 -6.28 -13.43 -12.28
CA GLY A 281 -5.93 -12.13 -11.73
C GLY A 281 -7.15 -11.26 -11.37
N PHE A 282 -6.95 -10.29 -10.46
CA PHE A 282 -8.01 -9.35 -10.05
C PHE A 282 -8.65 -8.57 -11.22
N ALA A 283 -7.96 -8.40 -12.36
CA ALA A 283 -8.57 -7.85 -13.57
C ALA A 283 -9.74 -8.69 -14.09
N ILE A 284 -9.57 -10.02 -14.15
CA ILE A 284 -10.61 -10.96 -14.62
C ILE A 284 -11.78 -10.97 -13.62
N ILE A 285 -11.48 -10.97 -12.31
CA ILE A 285 -12.49 -10.92 -11.23
C ILE A 285 -13.28 -9.60 -11.27
N GLN A 286 -12.66 -8.48 -11.61
CA GLN A 286 -13.31 -7.17 -11.71
C GLN A 286 -14.25 -7.06 -12.92
N GLU A 287 -13.96 -7.73 -14.03
CA GLU A 287 -14.89 -7.83 -15.16
C GLU A 287 -16.00 -8.85 -14.88
N ALA A 288 -15.65 -10.04 -14.36
CA ALA A 288 -16.61 -11.08 -13.96
C ALA A 288 -17.66 -10.56 -12.97
N TYR A 289 -17.27 -9.74 -11.98
CA TYR A 289 -18.23 -9.13 -11.05
C TYR A 289 -19.23 -8.19 -11.73
N LYS A 290 -18.88 -7.54 -12.86
CA LYS A 290 -19.84 -6.71 -13.61
C LYS A 290 -20.90 -7.56 -14.31
N ALA A 291 -20.55 -8.79 -14.71
CA ALA A 291 -21.44 -9.72 -15.39
C ALA A 291 -22.30 -10.53 -14.41
N ILE A 292 -21.70 -11.08 -13.35
CA ILE A 292 -22.32 -12.07 -12.44
C ILE A 292 -22.24 -11.66 -10.96
N ALA A 293 -22.46 -10.37 -10.67
CA ALA A 293 -22.42 -9.80 -9.32
C ALA A 293 -23.22 -10.62 -8.28
N GLU A 294 -24.44 -11.04 -8.61
CA GLU A 294 -25.33 -11.75 -7.68
C GLU A 294 -24.77 -13.13 -7.31
N VAL A 295 -24.29 -13.90 -8.29
CA VAL A 295 -23.66 -15.23 -8.09
C VAL A 295 -22.46 -15.11 -7.14
N MET A 296 -21.59 -14.13 -7.39
CA MET A 296 -20.43 -13.87 -6.54
C MET A 296 -20.85 -13.45 -5.12
N ASN A 297 -21.82 -12.54 -4.98
CA ASN A 297 -22.31 -12.07 -3.68
C ASN A 297 -22.93 -13.21 -2.86
N LEU A 298 -23.81 -14.03 -3.46
CA LEU A 298 -24.41 -15.19 -2.81
C LEU A 298 -23.35 -16.22 -2.41
N THR A 299 -22.37 -16.50 -3.27
CA THR A 299 -21.25 -17.41 -2.94
C THR A 299 -20.46 -16.91 -1.72
N TYR A 300 -20.02 -15.64 -1.69
CA TYR A 300 -19.29 -15.14 -0.52
C TYR A 300 -20.17 -15.05 0.73
N LYS A 301 -21.47 -14.70 0.62
CA LYS A 301 -22.41 -14.71 1.75
C LYS A 301 -22.54 -16.08 2.39
N ILE A 302 -22.80 -17.12 1.58
CA ILE A 302 -22.95 -18.51 2.04
C ILE A 302 -21.67 -18.99 2.74
N LEU A 303 -20.51 -18.76 2.13
CA LEU A 303 -19.22 -19.19 2.67
C LEU A 303 -18.85 -18.46 3.97
N ILE A 304 -19.08 -17.14 4.04
CA ILE A 304 -18.77 -16.34 5.25
C ILE A 304 -19.77 -16.62 6.38
N ARG A 305 -21.08 -16.80 6.10
CA ARG A 305 -22.09 -17.24 7.09
C ARG A 305 -21.66 -18.55 7.75
N ASN A 306 -21.41 -19.56 6.92
CA ASN A 306 -21.02 -20.90 7.37
C ASN A 306 -19.54 -20.99 7.83
N SER A 307 -18.85 -19.85 7.96
CA SER A 307 -17.49 -19.75 8.51
C SER A 307 -16.46 -20.63 7.77
N PHE A 308 -16.60 -20.75 6.46
CA PHE A 308 -15.80 -21.63 5.61
C PHE A 308 -14.89 -20.85 4.65
N HIS A 309 -13.66 -21.35 4.45
CA HIS A 309 -12.72 -20.85 3.47
C HIS A 309 -12.31 -22.01 2.54
N PRO A 310 -12.80 -22.09 1.29
CA PRO A 310 -12.60 -23.23 0.39
C PRO A 310 -11.15 -23.68 0.20
N GLN A 311 -10.91 -25.00 0.19
CA GLN A 311 -9.61 -25.62 -0.05
C GLN A 311 -9.05 -25.28 -1.44
N CYS A 312 -9.90 -25.18 -2.45
CA CYS A 312 -9.54 -24.72 -3.81
C CYS A 312 -8.99 -23.28 -3.83
N TRP A 313 -9.17 -22.51 -2.76
CA TRP A 313 -8.62 -21.16 -2.61
C TRP A 313 -7.39 -21.09 -1.68
N ARG A 314 -7.11 -22.16 -0.90
CA ARG A 314 -5.96 -22.27 0.04
C ARG A 314 -4.62 -22.59 -0.65
N GLU A 315 -4.63 -22.85 -1.95
CA GLU A 315 -3.41 -23.18 -2.71
C GLU A 315 -2.64 -21.93 -3.13
N GLY A 316 -1.30 -22.03 -3.15
CA GLY A 316 -0.44 -20.92 -3.55
C GLY A 316 0.91 -21.31 -4.15
N THR A 317 1.57 -20.34 -4.78
CA THR A 317 2.96 -20.47 -5.24
C THR A 317 3.90 -19.62 -4.39
N GLY A 318 4.90 -20.22 -3.75
CA GLY A 318 5.89 -19.53 -2.93
C GLY A 318 7.03 -18.96 -3.77
N VAL A 319 7.01 -17.66 -4.03
CA VAL A 319 8.08 -16.96 -4.77
C VAL A 319 9.22 -16.62 -3.82
N ILE A 320 10.43 -17.06 -4.15
CA ILE A 320 11.65 -16.76 -3.39
C ILE A 320 12.23 -15.40 -3.84
N LEU A 321 12.45 -14.49 -2.89
CA LEU A 321 12.99 -13.15 -3.15
C LEU A 321 14.23 -12.85 -2.29
N LYS A 322 15.35 -12.46 -2.93
CA LYS A 322 16.58 -12.00 -2.26
C LYS A 322 16.26 -10.77 -1.37
N LYS A 323 16.56 -10.83 -0.07
CA LYS A 323 16.60 -9.64 0.81
C LYS A 323 17.82 -8.80 0.39
N ALA A 324 17.64 -7.52 0.09
CA ALA A 324 18.72 -6.67 -0.41
C ALA A 324 19.84 -6.46 0.63
N GLY A 325 21.10 -6.46 0.18
CA GLY A 325 22.27 -6.14 1.01
C GLY A 325 22.55 -7.17 2.11
N LYS A 326 22.46 -8.46 1.79
CA LYS A 326 22.95 -9.53 2.68
C LYS A 326 24.40 -9.89 2.33
N PRO A 327 25.25 -10.19 3.33
CA PRO A 327 26.67 -10.49 3.10
C PRO A 327 26.88 -11.87 2.47
N ASP A 328 25.89 -12.76 2.65
CA ASP A 328 25.90 -14.13 2.18
C ASP A 328 24.48 -14.47 1.66
N TYR A 329 24.43 -15.07 0.48
CA TYR A 329 23.21 -15.50 -0.22
C TYR A 329 23.08 -17.02 -0.35
N SER A 330 23.99 -17.81 0.22
CA SER A 330 23.82 -19.27 0.40
C SER A 330 22.82 -19.59 1.52
N LEU A 331 22.70 -18.71 2.52
CA LEU A 331 21.87 -18.97 3.70
C LEU A 331 20.38 -18.72 3.40
N PRO A 332 19.44 -19.65 3.72
CA PRO A 332 18.01 -19.45 3.51
C PRO A 332 17.47 -18.15 4.12
N LYS A 333 18.01 -17.74 5.28
CA LYS A 333 17.65 -16.48 5.96
C LYS A 333 17.93 -15.21 5.15
N ALA A 334 18.68 -15.29 4.05
CA ALA A 334 18.89 -14.20 3.09
C ALA A 334 17.69 -13.95 2.15
N TYR A 335 16.66 -14.80 2.18
CA TYR A 335 15.49 -14.71 1.29
C TYR A 335 14.18 -14.48 2.06
N ARG A 336 13.13 -14.06 1.36
CA ARG A 336 11.72 -14.14 1.80
C ARG A 336 10.95 -15.05 0.85
N ILE A 337 9.96 -15.76 1.37
CA ILE A 337 8.91 -16.41 0.57
C ILE A 337 7.71 -15.47 0.51
N ILE A 338 7.16 -15.22 -0.67
CA ILE A 338 5.85 -14.56 -0.84
C ILE A 338 4.90 -15.58 -1.48
N THR A 339 3.81 -15.90 -0.78
CA THR A 339 2.79 -16.85 -1.24
C THR A 339 1.78 -16.15 -2.16
N LEU A 340 1.83 -16.49 -3.43
CA LEU A 340 0.83 -16.13 -4.41
C LEU A 340 -0.39 -17.05 -4.25
N LEU A 341 -1.33 -16.71 -3.36
CA LEU A 341 -2.62 -17.41 -3.23
C LEU A 341 -3.59 -17.09 -4.39
N ASN A 342 -4.56 -17.97 -4.63
CA ASN A 342 -5.66 -17.76 -5.58
C ASN A 342 -6.47 -16.48 -5.27
N CYS A 343 -6.88 -15.70 -6.29
CA CYS A 343 -7.41 -14.35 -6.06
C CYS A 343 -8.86 -14.32 -5.56
N LEU A 344 -9.64 -15.37 -5.79
CA LEU A 344 -10.98 -15.51 -5.18
C LEU A 344 -10.87 -15.66 -3.64
N GLY A 345 -9.93 -16.48 -3.16
CA GLY A 345 -9.58 -16.58 -1.73
C GLY A 345 -9.24 -15.23 -1.11
N LYS A 346 -8.42 -14.44 -1.81
CA LYS A 346 -8.02 -13.09 -1.39
C LYS A 346 -9.18 -12.09 -1.28
N VAL A 347 -10.36 -12.36 -1.85
CA VAL A 347 -11.58 -11.55 -1.60
C VAL A 347 -12.12 -11.86 -0.22
N ALA A 348 -12.36 -13.14 0.10
CA ALA A 348 -12.84 -13.59 1.41
C ALA A 348 -11.87 -13.21 2.54
N GLU A 349 -10.57 -13.42 2.35
CA GLU A 349 -9.53 -12.98 3.30
C GLU A 349 -9.58 -11.47 3.58
N LYS A 350 -9.87 -10.66 2.56
CA LYS A 350 -9.89 -9.20 2.67
C LYS A 350 -11.16 -8.68 3.35
N ILE A 351 -12.30 -9.34 3.15
CA ILE A 351 -13.54 -9.08 3.91
C ILE A 351 -13.25 -9.28 5.41
N MET A 352 -12.73 -10.46 5.77
CA MET A 352 -12.41 -10.81 7.16
C MET A 352 -11.33 -9.90 7.76
N ALA A 353 -10.29 -9.54 6.99
CA ALA A 353 -9.27 -8.58 7.41
C ALA A 353 -9.85 -7.18 7.66
N THR A 354 -10.81 -6.74 6.86
CA THR A 354 -11.46 -5.42 7.01
C THR A 354 -12.32 -5.38 8.27
N ARG A 355 -13.09 -6.45 8.54
CA ARG A 355 -13.88 -6.60 9.77
C ARG A 355 -13.03 -6.71 11.04
N LEU A 356 -11.96 -7.51 11.02
CA LEU A 356 -10.99 -7.55 12.13
C LEU A 356 -10.27 -6.22 12.34
N SER A 357 -9.91 -5.51 11.25
CA SER A 357 -9.35 -4.16 11.35
C SER A 357 -10.33 -3.18 11.98
N TYR A 358 -11.63 -3.26 11.66
CA TYR A 358 -12.69 -2.47 12.30
C TYR A 358 -12.78 -2.76 13.80
N LEU A 359 -12.92 -4.03 14.20
CA LEU A 359 -12.91 -4.44 15.61
C LEU A 359 -11.67 -3.90 16.35
N SER A 360 -10.48 -3.97 15.74
CA SER A 360 -9.24 -3.46 16.34
C SER A 360 -9.12 -1.93 16.47
N GLN A 361 -10.15 -1.17 16.08
CA GLN A 361 -10.28 0.27 16.34
C GLN A 361 -11.33 0.57 17.41
N ILE A 362 -12.43 -0.20 17.45
CA ILE A 362 -13.54 0.00 18.40
C ILE A 362 -13.42 -0.79 19.71
N SER A 363 -12.54 -1.79 19.79
CA SER A 363 -12.26 -2.55 21.01
C SER A 363 -10.75 -2.67 21.31
N ASP A 364 -10.43 -3.22 22.49
CA ASP A 364 -9.06 -3.44 22.96
C ASP A 364 -8.38 -4.67 22.32
N LEU A 365 -8.97 -5.25 21.27
CA LEU A 365 -8.46 -6.42 20.54
C LEU A 365 -6.97 -6.32 20.19
N LEU A 366 -6.45 -5.12 19.89
CA LEU A 366 -5.03 -4.84 19.66
C LEU A 366 -4.52 -3.72 20.58
N ASP A 367 -3.37 -3.95 21.24
CA ASP A 367 -2.81 -3.08 22.27
C ASP A 367 -2.53 -1.66 21.76
N THR A 368 -2.58 -0.64 22.61
CA THR A 368 -2.23 0.74 22.20
C THR A 368 -0.79 0.87 21.72
N ASP A 369 0.12 0.00 22.18
CA ASP A 369 1.52 -0.05 21.74
C ASP A 369 1.72 -0.82 20.41
N GLN A 370 0.72 -1.57 19.93
CA GLN A 370 0.76 -2.19 18.60
C GLN A 370 0.44 -1.13 17.52
N THR A 371 1.48 -0.59 16.88
CA THR A 371 1.37 0.49 15.89
C THR A 371 1.44 0.00 14.43
N GLY A 372 2.15 -1.10 14.17
CA GLY A 372 2.26 -1.67 12.82
C GLY A 372 0.97 -2.33 12.35
N GLY A 373 0.72 -2.27 11.04
CA GLY A 373 -0.35 -3.02 10.37
C GLY A 373 -1.79 -2.54 10.60
N ARG A 374 -2.02 -1.48 11.38
CA ARG A 374 -3.35 -0.93 11.68
C ARG A 374 -3.68 0.30 10.83
N LYS A 375 -4.98 0.57 10.60
CA LYS A 375 -5.47 1.85 10.06
C LYS A 375 -4.95 3.02 10.90
N GLN A 376 -4.80 4.19 10.29
CA GLN A 376 -4.37 5.47 10.88
C GLN A 376 -2.99 5.49 11.59
N ARG A 377 -2.29 4.37 11.78
CA ARG A 377 -1.01 4.27 12.50
C ARG A 377 0.17 4.04 11.53
N SER A 378 1.36 4.54 11.85
CA SER A 378 2.53 4.48 10.96
C SER A 378 3.87 4.36 11.71
N ALA A 379 4.91 3.95 10.97
CA ALA A 379 6.29 3.86 11.49
C ALA A 379 6.85 5.22 11.96
N VAL A 380 6.37 6.33 11.38
CA VAL A 380 6.77 7.68 11.80
C VAL A 380 6.22 7.99 13.18
N ASP A 381 5.02 7.50 13.52
CA ASP A 381 4.43 7.72 14.84
C ASP A 381 5.21 6.98 15.94
N ALA A 382 5.57 5.70 15.70
CA ALA A 382 6.34 4.91 16.66
C ALA A 382 7.73 5.52 16.94
N VAL A 383 8.44 5.97 15.90
CA VAL A 383 9.75 6.63 16.07
C VAL A 383 9.60 8.04 16.66
N MET A 384 8.52 8.78 16.34
CA MET A 384 8.24 10.08 16.97
C MET A 384 7.93 9.95 18.46
N ALA A 385 7.17 8.93 18.88
CA ALA A 385 6.89 8.63 20.28
C ALA A 385 8.20 8.36 21.06
N LEU A 386 9.04 7.44 20.56
CA LEU A 386 10.36 7.19 21.15
C LEU A 386 11.25 8.45 21.16
N THR A 387 11.22 9.26 20.09
CA THR A 387 12.01 10.51 20.01
C THR A 387 11.56 11.53 21.05
N HIS A 388 10.25 11.69 21.26
CA HIS A 388 9.69 12.55 22.30
C HIS A 388 10.19 12.13 23.68
N ASP A 389 10.10 10.84 24.00
CA ASP A 389 10.43 10.29 25.32
C ASP A 389 11.94 10.41 25.61
N ILE A 390 12.79 10.22 24.60
CA ILE A 390 14.25 10.47 24.70
C ILE A 390 14.54 11.95 25.02
N GLU A 391 13.87 12.87 24.33
CA GLU A 391 14.06 14.30 24.56
C GLU A 391 13.53 14.75 25.93
N LEU A 392 12.41 14.17 26.39
CA LEU A 392 11.85 14.37 27.72
C LEU A 392 12.80 13.88 28.82
N ALA A 393 13.33 12.66 28.70
CA ALA A 393 14.33 12.11 29.63
C ALA A 393 15.58 13.01 29.74
N ARG A 394 16.14 13.46 28.60
CA ARG A 394 17.30 14.37 28.57
C ARG A 394 17.03 15.73 29.22
N ASN A 395 15.82 16.25 29.07
CA ASN A 395 15.37 17.47 29.74
C ASN A 395 15.34 17.29 31.27
N GLN A 396 14.87 16.13 31.72
CA GLN A 396 14.87 15.70 33.13
C GLN A 396 16.26 15.25 33.64
N LYS A 397 17.32 15.38 32.83
CA LYS A 397 18.71 14.92 33.08
C LYS A 397 18.88 13.40 33.22
N GLN A 398 17.85 12.62 32.87
CA GLN A 398 17.85 11.16 32.93
C GLN A 398 18.48 10.52 31.68
N THR A 399 18.67 9.21 31.74
CA THR A 399 19.04 8.36 30.61
C THR A 399 17.84 7.49 30.23
N LEU A 400 17.47 7.49 28.95
CA LEU A 400 16.56 6.49 28.37
C LEU A 400 17.41 5.41 27.69
N SER A 401 17.10 4.15 27.95
CA SER A 401 17.78 3.00 27.36
C SER A 401 16.76 2.13 26.63
N CYS A 402 17.08 1.74 25.40
CA CYS A 402 16.17 1.02 24.52
C CYS A 402 16.83 -0.25 23.95
N LEU A 403 16.11 -1.36 24.04
CA LEU A 403 16.44 -2.65 23.46
C LEU A 403 15.43 -2.95 22.34
N PHE A 404 15.91 -3.15 21.12
CA PHE A 404 15.08 -3.52 19.97
C PHE A 404 15.13 -5.03 19.77
N LEU A 405 13.95 -5.67 19.70
CA LEU A 405 13.76 -7.09 19.44
C LEU A 405 13.07 -7.27 18.08
N ASP A 406 13.38 -8.36 17.37
CA ASP A 406 12.76 -8.73 16.10
C ASP A 406 12.26 -10.18 16.18
N VAL A 407 11.00 -10.43 15.85
CA VAL A 407 10.38 -11.76 15.94
C VAL A 407 10.85 -12.64 14.76
N LYS A 408 11.60 -13.67 15.09
CA LYS A 408 12.17 -14.63 14.14
C LYS A 408 11.04 -15.44 13.48
N GLY A 409 10.87 -15.25 12.17
CA GLY A 409 9.88 -15.98 11.36
C GLY A 409 8.43 -15.57 11.63
N ALA A 410 8.18 -14.30 11.96
CA ALA A 410 6.90 -13.75 12.38
C ALA A 410 5.64 -14.32 11.70
N PHE A 411 5.60 -14.40 10.37
CA PHE A 411 4.47 -15.00 9.64
C PHE A 411 4.59 -16.52 9.51
N ASP A 412 5.80 -17.03 9.32
CA ASP A 412 6.03 -18.41 8.89
C ASP A 412 5.99 -19.41 10.06
N HIS A 413 6.19 -18.94 11.30
CA HIS A 413 6.22 -19.76 12.52
C HIS A 413 4.91 -19.77 13.32
N VAL A 414 3.86 -19.05 12.89
CA VAL A 414 2.58 -18.96 13.62
C VAL A 414 1.95 -20.35 13.80
N SER A 415 1.71 -20.77 15.05
CA SER A 415 1.02 -22.01 15.36
C SER A 415 -0.50 -21.83 15.27
N THR A 416 -1.16 -22.59 14.39
CA THR A 416 -2.63 -22.58 14.24
C THR A 416 -3.35 -22.88 15.55
N LYS A 417 -2.83 -23.83 16.36
CA LYS A 417 -3.40 -24.16 17.68
C LYS A 417 -3.33 -22.95 18.63
N GLN A 418 -2.16 -22.32 18.73
CA GLN A 418 -1.96 -21.19 19.64
C GLN A 418 -2.75 -19.95 19.20
N LEU A 419 -2.83 -19.67 17.90
CA LEU A 419 -3.64 -18.57 17.38
C LEU A 419 -5.12 -18.76 17.75
N LEU A 420 -5.68 -19.97 17.58
CA LEU A 420 -7.07 -20.25 17.94
C LEU A 420 -7.29 -20.17 19.46
N ARG A 421 -6.34 -20.63 20.29
CA ARG A 421 -6.37 -20.46 21.75
C ARG A 421 -6.46 -18.98 22.14
N ILE A 422 -5.56 -18.16 21.58
CA ILE A 422 -5.51 -16.71 21.79
C ILE A 422 -6.80 -16.00 21.31
N MET A 423 -7.35 -16.39 20.16
CA MET A 423 -8.63 -15.85 19.67
C MET A 423 -9.82 -16.20 20.58
N SER A 424 -9.77 -17.35 21.25
CA SER A 424 -10.74 -17.78 22.26
C SER A 424 -10.57 -17.05 23.60
N GLU A 425 -9.33 -16.86 24.07
CA GLU A 425 -9.02 -16.02 25.24
C GLU A 425 -9.47 -14.56 25.05
N LEU A 426 -9.34 -14.03 23.82
CA LEU A 426 -9.83 -12.71 23.41
C LEU A 426 -11.33 -12.66 23.08
N GLN A 427 -12.07 -13.75 23.32
CA GLN A 427 -13.53 -13.88 23.13
C GLN A 427 -14.04 -13.44 21.75
N LEU A 428 -13.25 -13.63 20.69
CA LEU A 428 -13.66 -13.27 19.33
C LEU A 428 -14.88 -14.10 18.87
N PRO A 429 -15.76 -13.55 18.00
CA PRO A 429 -16.95 -14.24 17.53
C PRO A 429 -16.63 -15.63 16.97
N ARG A 430 -17.43 -16.64 17.31
CA ARG A 430 -17.21 -18.05 16.95
C ARG A 430 -17.03 -18.24 15.44
N GLN A 431 -17.76 -17.47 14.64
CA GLN A 431 -17.67 -17.44 13.18
C GLN A 431 -16.26 -17.06 12.69
N VAL A 432 -15.62 -16.09 13.35
CA VAL A 432 -14.26 -15.64 13.02
C VAL A 432 -13.21 -16.68 13.42
N GLN A 433 -13.39 -17.33 14.58
CA GLN A 433 -12.53 -18.44 15.02
C GLN A 433 -12.61 -19.62 14.05
N ASN A 434 -13.84 -20.05 13.71
CA ASN A 434 -14.10 -21.15 12.77
C ASN A 434 -13.59 -20.84 11.35
N TRP A 435 -13.80 -19.62 10.85
CA TRP A 435 -13.27 -19.21 9.55
C TRP A 435 -11.74 -19.17 9.54
N THR A 436 -11.11 -18.68 10.61
CA THR A 436 -9.64 -18.67 10.72
C THR A 436 -9.07 -20.08 10.81
N LYS A 437 -9.74 -20.99 11.52
CA LYS A 437 -9.42 -22.43 11.50
C LYS A 437 -9.51 -22.99 10.06
N SER A 438 -10.63 -22.74 9.37
CA SER A 438 -10.84 -23.16 7.99
C SER A 438 -9.75 -22.64 7.04
N PHE A 439 -9.39 -21.37 7.14
CA PHE A 439 -8.32 -20.73 6.34
C PHE A 439 -6.94 -21.37 6.55
N LEU A 440 -6.63 -21.85 7.76
CA LEU A 440 -5.31 -22.38 8.12
C LEU A 440 -5.17 -23.90 7.98
N GLU A 441 -6.26 -24.66 8.01
CA GLU A 441 -6.26 -26.10 7.80
C GLU A 441 -5.88 -26.50 6.37
N LYS A 442 -5.15 -27.61 6.21
CA LYS A 442 -4.86 -28.28 4.92
C LYS A 442 -4.30 -27.37 3.81
N ARG A 443 -3.66 -26.23 4.16
CA ARG A 443 -3.03 -25.32 3.19
C ARG A 443 -1.96 -26.05 2.38
N LYS A 444 -1.77 -25.64 1.13
CA LYS A 444 -0.74 -26.20 0.24
C LYS A 444 0.00 -25.11 -0.52
N ALA A 445 1.29 -25.29 -0.76
CA ALA A 445 2.02 -24.49 -1.75
C ALA A 445 3.18 -25.28 -2.38
N GLY A 446 3.64 -24.81 -3.53
CA GLY A 446 4.92 -25.21 -4.14
C GLY A 446 5.79 -23.97 -4.36
N LEU A 447 7.11 -24.10 -4.23
CA LEU A 447 8.04 -23.01 -4.48
C LEU A 447 8.28 -22.76 -5.98
N ALA A 448 8.61 -21.52 -6.35
CA ALA A 448 8.97 -21.15 -7.72
C ALA A 448 10.15 -20.17 -7.73
N PHE A 449 11.26 -20.60 -8.33
CA PHE A 449 12.53 -19.89 -8.49
C PHE A 449 13.42 -20.65 -9.50
N ASP A 450 14.57 -20.10 -9.91
CA ASP A 450 15.51 -20.71 -10.87
C ASP A 450 14.91 -21.13 -12.23
N GLY A 451 13.76 -20.56 -12.61
CA GLY A 451 12.99 -20.93 -13.80
C GLY A 451 12.02 -22.10 -13.61
N GLU A 452 12.11 -22.82 -12.49
CA GLU A 452 11.35 -24.03 -12.18
C GLU A 452 10.17 -23.78 -11.22
N LYS A 453 9.24 -24.75 -11.15
CA LYS A 453 8.16 -24.82 -10.16
C LYS A 453 8.17 -26.18 -9.46
N GLN A 454 8.15 -26.17 -8.13
CA GLN A 454 7.95 -27.36 -7.31
C GLN A 454 6.48 -27.80 -7.36
N ARG A 455 6.23 -29.11 -7.26
CA ARG A 455 4.88 -29.64 -7.02
C ARG A 455 4.30 -29.03 -5.74
N ILE A 456 3.01 -28.68 -5.78
CA ILE A 456 2.26 -28.19 -4.62
C ILE A 456 2.19 -29.30 -3.55
N GLN A 457 2.60 -28.97 -2.32
CA GLN A 457 2.65 -29.85 -1.15
C GLN A 457 2.03 -29.19 0.08
N GLY A 458 1.68 -29.98 1.10
CA GLY A 458 1.05 -29.47 2.33
C GLY A 458 1.99 -28.56 3.15
N ILE A 459 1.40 -27.61 3.89
CA ILE A 459 2.10 -26.75 4.86
C ILE A 459 1.32 -26.75 6.18
N GLU A 460 2.02 -27.12 7.27
CA GLU A 460 1.42 -27.32 8.60
C GLU A 460 1.48 -26.07 9.51
N ILE A 461 2.47 -25.20 9.29
CA ILE A 461 2.75 -24.02 10.15
C ILE A 461 2.63 -22.70 9.39
N GLY A 462 2.42 -21.61 10.12
CA GLY A 462 2.50 -20.25 9.62
C GLY A 462 1.23 -19.74 8.97
N ILE A 463 1.28 -18.48 8.53
CA ILE A 463 0.22 -17.77 7.83
C ILE A 463 0.77 -17.11 6.55
N PRO A 464 0.07 -17.13 5.40
CA PRO A 464 0.73 -16.87 4.11
C PRO A 464 1.21 -15.42 3.90
N GLN A 465 2.52 -15.21 3.69
CA GLN A 465 3.08 -13.90 3.33
C GLN A 465 2.54 -13.42 1.98
N GLY A 466 1.56 -12.50 1.99
CA GLY A 466 0.85 -12.03 0.79
C GLY A 466 -0.68 -12.12 0.90
N SER A 467 -1.17 -12.84 1.91
CA SER A 467 -2.55 -12.83 2.39
C SER A 467 -2.97 -11.45 2.93
N PRO A 468 -4.20 -10.96 2.64
CA PRO A 468 -4.76 -9.77 3.28
C PRO A 468 -5.01 -9.88 4.79
N ILE A 469 -5.33 -11.08 5.31
CA ILE A 469 -5.70 -11.27 6.73
C ILE A 469 -4.49 -11.56 7.63
N SER A 470 -3.42 -12.14 7.08
CA SER A 470 -2.25 -12.53 7.87
C SER A 470 -1.62 -11.43 8.72
N PRO A 471 -1.54 -10.14 8.31
CA PRO A 471 -1.06 -9.06 9.16
C PRO A 471 -1.86 -8.88 10.46
N VAL A 472 -3.20 -8.95 10.42
CA VAL A 472 -4.02 -8.79 11.64
C VAL A 472 -4.03 -10.05 12.49
N LEU A 473 -3.97 -11.25 11.90
CA LEU A 473 -3.79 -12.50 12.64
C LEU A 473 -2.45 -12.53 13.40
N PHE A 474 -1.35 -12.03 12.82
CA PHE A 474 -0.08 -11.94 13.55
C PHE A 474 -0.15 -10.95 14.73
N LEU A 475 -0.81 -9.80 14.54
CA LEU A 475 -0.99 -8.83 15.64
C LEU A 475 -1.84 -9.41 16.79
N ILE A 476 -2.84 -10.22 16.46
CA ILE A 476 -3.61 -11.01 17.46
C ILE A 476 -2.69 -12.03 18.15
N TYR A 477 -1.88 -12.77 17.40
CA TYR A 477 -0.95 -13.78 17.93
C TYR A 477 0.01 -13.26 19.01
N ILE A 478 0.47 -12.00 18.89
CA ILE A 478 1.37 -11.38 19.87
C ILE A 478 0.64 -10.49 20.91
N ARG A 479 -0.69 -10.46 20.92
CA ARG A 479 -1.50 -9.51 21.73
C ARG A 479 -1.19 -9.55 23.23
N PHE A 480 -1.02 -10.75 23.81
CA PHE A 480 -0.87 -10.92 25.26
C PHE A 480 0.51 -10.59 25.82
N LEU A 481 1.53 -10.42 24.96
CA LEU A 481 2.85 -9.92 25.37
C LEU A 481 2.73 -8.54 26.02
N PHE A 482 1.93 -7.65 25.43
CA PHE A 482 1.85 -6.24 25.85
C PHE A 482 1.21 -6.07 27.25
N PRO A 483 0.07 -6.69 27.59
CA PRO A 483 -0.45 -6.70 28.96
C PRO A 483 0.50 -7.37 29.96
N LYS A 484 1.14 -8.51 29.60
CA LYS A 484 2.04 -9.24 30.50
C LYS A 484 3.30 -8.44 30.86
N ILE A 485 3.80 -7.58 29.96
CA ILE A 485 4.82 -6.58 30.29
C ILE A 485 4.21 -5.46 31.15
N LYS A 486 3.10 -4.83 30.71
CA LYS A 486 2.50 -3.66 31.39
C LYS A 486 2.14 -3.93 32.85
N ALA A 487 1.70 -5.15 33.18
CA ALA A 487 1.30 -5.54 34.53
C ALA A 487 2.48 -5.74 35.49
N LYS A 488 3.68 -6.09 34.98
CA LYS A 488 4.89 -6.29 35.79
C LYS A 488 5.83 -5.08 35.80
N PHE A 489 5.86 -4.32 34.70
CA PHE A 489 6.78 -3.21 34.46
C PHE A 489 6.01 -2.02 33.84
N PRO A 490 5.14 -1.34 34.63
CA PRO A 490 4.32 -0.23 34.14
C PRO A 490 5.15 0.97 33.63
N GLU A 491 6.39 1.11 34.09
CA GLU A 491 7.37 2.11 33.64
C GLU A 491 7.97 1.80 32.25
N VAL A 492 7.82 0.57 31.75
CA VAL A 492 8.43 0.11 30.49
C VAL A 492 7.50 0.37 29.30
N GLN A 493 7.96 1.24 28.41
CA GLN A 493 7.33 1.49 27.12
C GLN A 493 7.75 0.41 26.12
N LYS A 494 6.83 0.00 25.26
CA LYS A 494 6.94 -1.23 24.45
C LYS A 494 6.37 -1.14 23.01
N PRO A 495 6.51 -0.01 22.28
CA PRO A 495 5.89 0.17 20.97
C PRO A 495 6.42 -0.86 19.96
N SER A 496 5.49 -1.45 19.21
CA SER A 496 5.77 -2.48 18.21
C SER A 496 5.24 -2.14 16.83
N TYR A 497 5.91 -2.65 15.80
CA TYR A 497 5.55 -2.47 14.40
C TYR A 497 5.67 -3.82 13.66
N ILE A 498 4.57 -4.57 13.62
CA ILE A 498 4.56 -5.98 13.19
C ILE A 498 5.53 -6.80 14.07
N ASP A 499 6.65 -7.23 13.50
CA ASP A 499 7.66 -8.14 14.06
C ASP A 499 8.72 -7.41 14.90
N ASN A 500 8.84 -6.09 14.74
CA ASN A 500 9.81 -5.24 15.43
C ASN A 500 9.20 -4.69 16.73
N VAL A 501 9.74 -5.06 17.89
CA VAL A 501 9.31 -4.58 19.22
C VAL A 501 10.44 -3.78 19.87
N ALA A 502 10.23 -2.51 20.19
CA ALA A 502 11.16 -1.73 21.00
C ALA A 502 10.72 -1.78 22.47
N LEU A 503 11.64 -2.11 23.38
CA LEU A 503 11.44 -2.04 24.83
C LEU A 503 12.33 -0.92 25.38
N TYR A 504 11.78 0.01 26.15
CA TYR A 504 12.59 1.05 26.80
C TYR A 504 12.08 1.50 28.16
N THR A 505 13.02 1.98 28.95
CA THR A 505 12.82 2.55 30.28
C THR A 505 13.76 3.74 30.49
N THR A 506 13.40 4.60 31.43
CA THR A 506 14.09 5.86 31.75
C THR A 506 14.46 5.87 33.23
N GLY A 507 15.72 6.18 33.53
CA GLY A 507 16.28 6.14 34.88
C GLY A 507 17.49 7.07 35.02
N ARG A 508 18.23 6.96 36.13
CA ARG A 508 19.30 7.93 36.45
C ARG A 508 20.54 7.72 35.56
N ASN A 509 20.86 6.46 35.27
CA ASN A 509 22.05 6.02 34.57
C ASN A 509 21.71 4.85 33.62
N ALA A 510 22.69 4.28 32.92
CA ALA A 510 22.43 3.20 31.95
C ALA A 510 22.33 1.83 32.65
N GLU A 511 22.99 1.70 33.79
CA GLU A 511 23.19 0.47 34.57
C GLU A 511 21.91 0.08 35.33
N GLU A 512 21.16 1.04 35.87
CA GLU A 512 19.80 0.87 36.39
C GLU A 512 18.85 0.38 35.28
N ASN A 513 18.82 1.08 34.14
CA ASN A 513 17.93 0.74 33.04
C ASN A 513 18.26 -0.63 32.44
N ALA A 514 19.55 -1.00 32.33
CA ALA A 514 19.98 -2.29 31.82
C ALA A 514 19.46 -3.44 32.70
N LYS A 515 19.50 -3.29 34.04
CA LYS A 515 18.90 -4.26 34.97
C LYS A 515 17.40 -4.41 34.75
N VAL A 516 16.65 -3.31 34.62
CA VAL A 516 15.22 -3.35 34.33
C VAL A 516 14.95 -4.04 32.98
N LEU A 517 15.69 -3.70 31.93
CA LEU A 517 15.56 -4.36 30.62
C LEU A 517 15.86 -5.86 30.69
N GLN A 518 16.83 -6.32 31.49
CA GLN A 518 17.06 -7.75 31.72
C GLN A 518 15.85 -8.44 32.35
N GLU A 519 15.27 -7.89 33.43
CA GLU A 519 14.08 -8.49 34.08
C GLU A 519 12.84 -8.50 33.16
N VAL A 520 12.68 -7.46 32.32
CA VAL A 520 11.67 -7.44 31.26
C VAL A 520 11.94 -8.57 30.26
N THR A 521 13.17 -8.72 29.75
CA THR A 521 13.49 -9.76 28.77
C THR A 521 13.26 -11.17 29.29
N LYS A 522 13.45 -11.45 30.59
CA LYS A 522 13.02 -12.73 31.18
C LYS A 522 11.52 -12.96 30.96
N THR A 523 10.68 -11.99 31.30
CA THR A 523 9.23 -12.09 31.09
C THR A 523 8.85 -12.20 29.60
N VAL A 524 9.57 -11.52 28.70
CA VAL A 524 9.36 -11.63 27.24
C VAL A 524 9.74 -13.00 26.71
N PHE A 525 10.91 -13.54 27.09
CA PHE A 525 11.38 -14.85 26.61
C PHE A 525 10.52 -15.99 27.15
N THR A 526 10.15 -15.98 28.44
CA THR A 526 9.21 -16.98 28.99
C THR A 526 7.85 -16.90 28.31
N TRP A 527 7.30 -15.70 28.06
CA TRP A 527 6.08 -15.57 27.26
C TRP A 527 6.25 -16.08 25.82
N ALA A 528 7.39 -15.81 25.19
CA ALA A 528 7.64 -16.25 23.83
C ALA A 528 7.68 -17.78 23.73
N GLU A 529 8.37 -18.44 24.66
CA GLU A 529 8.42 -19.90 24.80
C GLU A 529 7.02 -20.50 25.04
N GLU A 530 6.26 -19.97 26.00
CA GLU A 530 4.84 -20.33 26.26
C GLU A 530 3.92 -20.21 25.02
N ASN A 531 4.26 -19.35 24.05
CA ASN A 531 3.40 -18.96 22.93
C ASN A 531 3.99 -19.34 21.55
N ALA A 532 5.00 -20.22 21.51
CA ALA A 532 5.65 -20.66 20.26
C ALA A 532 6.21 -19.48 19.40
N VAL A 533 6.72 -18.45 20.05
CA VAL A 533 7.41 -17.30 19.44
C VAL A 533 8.91 -17.44 19.65
N GLN A 534 9.72 -17.03 18.67
CA GLN A 534 11.18 -16.95 18.79
C GLN A 534 11.63 -15.51 18.55
N ILE A 535 12.60 -15.04 19.34
CA ILE A 535 13.29 -13.76 19.15
C ILE A 535 14.54 -14.01 18.28
N ASP A 536 14.92 -13.04 17.44
CA ASP A 536 16.17 -13.08 16.68
C ASP A 536 17.26 -12.28 17.41
N ASP A 537 18.02 -12.97 18.25
CA ASP A 537 19.16 -12.39 18.98
C ASP A 537 20.15 -11.68 18.05
N SER A 538 20.31 -12.17 16.80
CA SER A 538 21.23 -11.60 15.80
C SER A 538 20.75 -10.27 15.18
N LYS A 539 19.52 -9.85 15.50
CA LYS A 539 18.99 -8.51 15.21
C LYS A 539 18.68 -7.69 16.47
N THR A 540 19.05 -8.20 17.65
CA THR A 540 18.75 -7.50 18.91
C THR A 540 19.78 -6.40 19.15
N GLU A 541 19.34 -5.15 19.18
CA GLU A 541 20.21 -3.96 19.30
C GLU A 541 19.89 -3.17 20.58
N LEU A 542 20.90 -2.79 21.37
CA LEU A 542 20.79 -1.97 22.58
C LEU A 542 21.34 -0.56 22.33
N ILE A 543 20.71 0.48 22.86
CA ILE A 543 21.23 1.86 22.82
C ILE A 543 20.85 2.66 24.07
N HIS A 544 21.77 3.50 24.55
CA HIS A 544 21.59 4.40 25.69
C HIS A 544 21.62 5.86 25.25
N PHE A 545 20.51 6.58 25.32
CA PHE A 545 20.38 7.97 24.87
C PHE A 545 20.81 9.01 25.94
N ALA A 546 21.92 8.72 26.63
CA ALA A 546 22.46 9.54 27.72
C ALA A 546 22.95 10.93 27.26
N ARG A 547 22.83 11.92 28.14
CA ARG A 547 23.20 13.34 27.90
C ARG A 547 24.71 13.60 27.84
N GLY A 548 25.55 12.70 28.34
CA GLY A 548 26.99 12.89 28.48
C GLY A 548 27.80 12.82 27.17
N GLN A 549 29.03 13.33 27.19
CA GLN A 549 30.00 13.11 26.10
C GLN A 549 30.47 11.66 26.06
N LYS A 550 30.85 11.08 27.21
CA LYS A 550 31.20 9.66 27.35
C LYS A 550 30.06 8.76 26.85
N GLU A 551 30.44 7.62 26.31
CA GLU A 551 29.53 6.55 25.91
C GLU A 551 29.16 5.74 27.15
N ALA A 552 27.92 5.26 27.22
CA ALA A 552 27.46 4.39 28.30
C ALA A 552 27.66 2.94 27.86
N THR A 553 28.34 2.16 28.68
CA THR A 553 28.85 0.81 28.35
C THR A 553 28.11 -0.30 29.09
N ALA A 554 26.95 0.00 29.68
CA ALA A 554 26.11 -1.03 30.31
C ALA A 554 25.64 -2.04 29.25
N GLU A 555 25.71 -3.33 29.58
CA GLU A 555 25.33 -4.42 28.66
C GLU A 555 24.03 -5.07 29.16
N VAL A 556 23.24 -5.62 28.26
CA VAL A 556 22.02 -6.39 28.61
C VAL A 556 22.28 -7.86 28.29
N ILE A 557 22.30 -8.69 29.33
CA ILE A 557 22.41 -10.14 29.21
C ILE A 557 21.00 -10.72 29.05
N LEU A 558 20.72 -11.30 27.89
CA LEU A 558 19.45 -11.96 27.59
C LEU A 558 19.34 -13.29 28.37
N PRO A 559 18.12 -13.83 28.58
CA PRO A 559 17.90 -15.05 29.37
C PRO A 559 18.62 -16.30 28.82
N ASN A 560 18.88 -16.34 27.51
CA ASN A 560 19.69 -17.37 26.83
C ASN A 560 21.22 -17.16 26.98
N LYS A 561 21.67 -16.24 27.85
CA LYS A 561 23.07 -15.82 28.09
C LYS A 561 23.72 -15.03 26.95
N THR A 562 22.98 -14.63 25.91
CA THR A 562 23.51 -13.74 24.86
C THR A 562 23.74 -12.34 25.43
N VAL A 563 24.95 -11.80 25.27
CA VAL A 563 25.33 -10.48 25.79
C VAL A 563 25.14 -9.42 24.70
N ILE A 564 24.18 -8.51 24.88
CA ILE A 564 23.91 -7.42 23.95
C ILE A 564 24.65 -6.16 24.43
N LYS A 565 25.64 -5.75 23.65
CA LYS A 565 26.44 -4.54 23.89
C LYS A 565 25.77 -3.31 23.26
N PRO A 566 25.91 -2.11 23.84
CA PRO A 566 25.25 -0.92 23.33
C PRO A 566 25.91 -0.38 22.05
N VAL A 567 25.10 0.04 21.07
CA VAL A 567 25.55 0.67 19.81
C VAL A 567 25.37 2.20 19.85
N ASN A 568 26.22 2.93 19.10
CA ASN A 568 26.15 4.40 19.01
C ASN A 568 25.13 4.93 17.98
N GLU A 569 24.79 4.14 16.96
CA GLU A 569 23.67 4.39 16.04
C GLU A 569 22.90 3.09 15.78
N VAL A 570 21.57 3.19 15.71
CA VAL A 570 20.64 2.07 15.48
C VAL A 570 19.65 2.42 14.36
N LYS A 571 19.14 1.42 13.63
CA LYS A 571 18.30 1.63 12.43
C LYS A 571 16.86 1.11 12.60
N TRP A 572 16.14 1.64 13.59
CA TRP A 572 14.75 1.25 13.85
C TRP A 572 13.76 1.83 12.82
N LEU A 573 12.83 0.99 12.34
CA LEU A 573 11.78 1.29 11.36
C LEU A 573 12.23 2.11 10.11
N GLY A 574 13.48 1.95 9.69
CA GLY A 574 14.03 2.64 8.51
C GLY A 574 14.53 4.06 8.75
N ILE A 575 14.63 4.49 10.02
CA ILE A 575 15.24 5.74 10.48
C ILE A 575 16.52 5.41 11.27
N TRP A 576 17.59 6.18 11.07
CA TRP A 576 18.82 6.03 11.86
C TRP A 576 18.78 6.97 13.07
N LEU A 577 18.79 6.39 14.26
CA LEU A 577 18.82 7.07 15.55
C LEU A 577 20.24 7.00 16.11
N ASP A 578 20.93 8.14 16.21
CA ASP A 578 22.20 8.22 16.93
C ASP A 578 21.99 8.58 18.41
N ARG A 579 22.95 8.23 19.26
CA ARG A 579 22.93 8.50 20.72
C ARG A 579 22.60 9.94 21.11
N LYS A 580 22.85 10.94 20.25
CA LYS A 580 22.60 12.37 20.48
C LYS A 580 21.34 12.90 19.75
N LEU A 581 20.67 12.08 18.94
CA LEU A 581 19.56 12.46 18.04
C LEU A 581 19.91 13.63 17.10
N THR A 582 21.10 13.58 16.50
CA THR A 582 21.52 14.50 15.44
C THR A 582 20.82 14.19 14.11
N PHE A 583 20.53 12.91 13.87
CA PHE A 583 20.05 12.34 12.60
C PHE A 583 20.99 12.56 11.41
N LYS A 584 22.27 12.90 11.64
CA LYS A 584 23.24 13.18 10.56
C LYS A 584 23.40 11.98 9.62
N THR A 585 23.62 10.80 10.19
CA THR A 585 23.69 9.53 9.45
C THR A 585 22.45 9.28 8.60
N HIS A 586 21.26 9.52 9.17
CA HIS A 586 19.98 9.32 8.49
C HIS A 586 19.89 10.18 7.23
N VAL A 587 20.05 11.50 7.38
CA VAL A 587 19.93 12.46 6.27
C VAL A 587 20.99 12.18 5.19
N GLN A 588 22.23 11.84 5.57
CA GLN A 588 23.28 11.47 4.62
C GLN A 588 22.96 10.18 3.85
N LYS A 589 22.55 9.10 4.53
CA LYS A 589 22.19 7.82 3.89
C LYS A 589 20.95 7.97 2.97
N LYS A 590 19.94 8.78 3.36
CA LYS A 590 18.75 9.07 2.53
C LYS A 590 19.07 9.96 1.33
N ALA A 591 19.87 11.02 1.50
CA ALA A 591 20.29 11.89 0.40
C ALA A 591 21.13 11.14 -0.64
N SER A 592 22.04 10.26 -0.20
CA SER A 592 22.81 9.37 -1.09
C SER A 592 21.90 8.44 -1.90
N ALA A 593 20.98 7.72 -1.24
CA ALA A 593 20.03 6.84 -1.91
C ALA A 593 19.13 7.60 -2.92
N ALA A 594 18.67 8.79 -2.58
CA ALA A 594 17.90 9.66 -3.47
C ALA A 594 18.74 10.18 -4.66
N THR A 595 20.04 10.43 -4.46
CA THR A 595 20.99 10.80 -5.54
C THR A 595 21.17 9.64 -6.52
N SER A 596 21.32 8.41 -6.04
CA SER A 596 21.40 7.21 -6.89
C SER A 596 20.13 7.02 -7.75
N VAL A 597 18.95 7.31 -7.18
CA VAL A 597 17.68 7.30 -7.93
C VAL A 597 17.60 8.44 -8.95
N LEU A 598 18.10 9.64 -8.61
CA LEU A 598 18.21 10.75 -9.56
C LEU A 598 19.11 10.40 -10.76
N HIS A 599 20.24 9.73 -10.53
CA HIS A 599 21.13 9.27 -11.61
C HIS A 599 20.45 8.24 -12.54
N LEU A 600 19.51 7.42 -12.03
CA LEU A 600 18.68 6.56 -12.88
C LEU A 600 17.68 7.38 -13.70
N ILE A 601 17.01 8.36 -13.09
CA ILE A 601 16.03 9.24 -13.75
C ILE A 601 16.68 10.10 -14.84
N HIS A 602 17.92 10.56 -14.64
CA HIS A 602 18.73 11.27 -15.65
C HIS A 602 18.86 10.50 -16.98
N ARG A 603 18.69 9.17 -17.00
CA ARG A 603 18.76 8.35 -18.23
C ARG A 603 17.49 8.46 -19.11
N LEU A 604 16.47 9.20 -18.66
CA LEU A 604 15.17 9.35 -19.31
C LEU A 604 14.91 10.77 -19.85
N MET A 605 15.87 11.70 -19.71
CA MET A 605 15.67 13.12 -20.00
C MET A 605 16.99 13.83 -20.33
N ASN A 606 16.99 14.61 -21.41
CA ASN A 606 17.97 15.67 -21.65
C ASN A 606 17.25 16.95 -22.13
N SER A 607 18.00 17.91 -22.69
CA SER A 607 17.48 19.18 -23.21
C SER A 607 16.79 19.10 -24.59
N GLU A 608 16.79 17.93 -25.24
CA GLU A 608 16.32 17.73 -26.62
C GLU A 608 15.24 16.64 -26.75
N TRP A 609 15.27 15.63 -25.86
CA TRP A 609 14.40 14.47 -25.90
C TRP A 609 14.22 13.83 -24.52
N GLY A 610 13.14 13.06 -24.39
CA GLY A 610 12.85 12.25 -23.21
C GLY A 610 11.50 12.58 -22.58
N LEU A 611 11.41 12.37 -21.28
CA LEU A 611 10.23 12.72 -20.48
C LEU A 611 10.01 14.23 -20.46
N SER A 612 8.75 14.66 -20.53
CA SER A 612 8.37 16.06 -20.33
C SER A 612 8.76 16.57 -18.94
N ALA A 613 8.89 17.89 -18.76
CA ALA A 613 9.17 18.50 -17.46
C ALA A 613 8.13 18.09 -16.38
N GLN A 614 6.86 17.93 -16.77
CA GLN A 614 5.78 17.45 -15.90
C GLN A 614 6.02 16.00 -15.44
N ALA A 615 6.39 15.10 -16.35
CA ALA A 615 6.76 13.72 -16.02
C ALA A 615 8.05 13.64 -15.18
N GLY A 616 9.03 14.51 -15.46
CA GLY A 616 10.25 14.67 -14.66
C GLY A 616 9.96 15.09 -13.22
N LYS A 617 9.12 16.10 -13.04
CA LYS A 617 8.57 16.55 -11.75
C LYS A 617 7.82 15.42 -11.04
N GLN A 618 7.00 14.65 -11.76
CA GLN A 618 6.28 13.50 -11.21
C GLN A 618 7.24 12.45 -10.63
N LEU A 619 8.31 12.10 -11.35
CA LEU A 619 9.35 11.18 -10.85
C LEU A 619 10.14 11.79 -9.67
N TYR A 620 10.46 13.08 -9.70
CA TYR A 620 11.13 13.76 -8.58
C TYR A 620 10.30 13.65 -7.29
N THR A 621 9.03 14.05 -7.33
CA THR A 621 8.14 14.01 -6.16
C THR A 621 7.85 12.58 -5.69
N ALA A 622 7.66 11.64 -6.62
CA ALA A 622 7.29 10.26 -6.28
C ALA A 622 8.48 9.37 -5.87
N CYS A 623 9.70 9.61 -6.38
CA CYS A 623 10.84 8.70 -6.23
C CYS A 623 12.10 9.34 -5.60
N ILE A 624 12.24 10.67 -5.58
CA ILE A 624 13.38 11.35 -4.95
C ILE A 624 12.97 11.90 -3.58
N THR A 625 11.96 12.78 -3.51
CA THR A 625 11.55 13.38 -2.22
C THR A 625 10.95 12.38 -1.26
N SER A 626 10.33 11.30 -1.76
CA SER A 626 9.85 10.17 -0.95
C SER A 626 10.98 9.43 -0.23
N ILE A 627 12.21 9.46 -0.77
CA ILE A 627 13.41 8.87 -0.16
C ILE A 627 14.12 9.90 0.72
N SER A 628 14.45 11.09 0.18
CA SER A 628 15.26 12.09 0.89
C SER A 628 14.57 12.64 2.13
N ASP A 629 13.25 12.86 2.05
CA ASP A 629 12.48 13.53 3.09
C ASP A 629 11.84 12.51 4.06
N TYR A 630 12.25 11.25 4.04
CA TYR A 630 11.67 10.19 4.87
C TYR A 630 11.91 10.44 6.36
N GLY A 631 10.84 10.47 7.16
CA GLY A 631 10.88 10.79 8.59
C GLY A 631 11.27 12.24 8.90
N ALA A 632 11.15 13.18 7.95
CA ALA A 632 11.43 14.60 8.18
C ALA A 632 10.67 15.17 9.37
N GLU A 633 9.47 14.67 9.63
CA GLU A 633 8.69 14.89 10.84
C GLU A 633 9.53 14.77 12.11
N ILE A 634 10.43 13.79 12.19
CA ILE A 634 11.24 13.48 13.38
C ILE A 634 12.56 14.25 13.40
N TRP A 635 13.23 14.41 12.25
CA TRP A 635 14.59 14.97 12.20
C TRP A 635 14.67 16.45 11.79
N TRP A 636 13.65 17.01 11.13
CA TRP A 636 13.72 18.38 10.61
C TRP A 636 13.42 19.43 11.69
N LYS A 637 14.44 20.24 11.98
CA LYS A 637 14.46 21.27 13.02
C LYS A 637 14.88 22.65 12.49
N ASN A 638 14.81 22.85 11.17
CA ASN A 638 15.40 23.96 10.39
C ASN A 638 16.94 24.00 10.39
N GLN A 639 17.62 22.84 10.35
CA GLN A 639 19.08 22.77 10.26
C GLN A 639 19.57 23.19 8.87
N ARG A 640 20.35 24.29 8.79
CA ARG A 640 20.91 24.81 7.54
C ARG A 640 21.75 23.78 6.77
N SER A 641 22.60 23.01 7.46
CA SER A 641 23.43 21.97 6.85
C SER A 641 22.62 20.86 6.15
N TYR A 642 21.45 20.50 6.67
CA TYR A 642 20.56 19.50 6.06
C TYR A 642 19.75 20.12 4.92
N GLN A 643 19.34 21.38 5.06
CA GLN A 643 18.73 22.15 3.97
C GLN A 643 19.69 22.25 2.77
N ASP A 644 20.92 22.69 2.99
CA ASP A 644 21.91 22.94 1.92
C ASP A 644 22.31 21.64 1.19
N LEU A 645 22.36 20.50 1.89
CA LEU A 645 22.59 19.19 1.29
C LEU A 645 21.43 18.78 0.35
N LEU A 646 20.20 18.89 0.83
CA LEU A 646 19.01 18.54 0.05
C LEU A 646 18.72 19.56 -1.06
N GLN A 647 19.10 20.82 -0.88
CA GLN A 647 18.99 21.87 -1.89
C GLN A 647 19.97 21.63 -3.05
N LYS A 648 21.17 21.10 -2.79
CA LYS A 648 22.09 20.66 -3.86
C LYS A 648 21.49 19.51 -4.69
N LEU A 649 20.82 18.56 -4.05
CA LEU A 649 20.08 17.48 -4.73
C LEU A 649 18.92 18.05 -5.57
N GLN A 650 18.11 18.94 -5.00
CA GLN A 650 17.01 19.63 -5.67
C GLN A 650 17.50 20.42 -6.89
N ASN A 651 18.51 21.26 -6.75
CA ASN A 651 19.09 22.06 -7.84
C ASN A 651 19.73 21.19 -8.93
N THR A 652 20.11 19.94 -8.63
CA THR A 652 20.62 18.99 -9.64
C THR A 652 19.46 18.39 -10.44
N ALA A 653 18.38 17.99 -9.77
CA ALA A 653 17.17 17.49 -10.42
C ALA A 653 16.48 18.56 -11.29
N LEU A 654 16.32 19.78 -10.76
CA LEU A 654 15.66 20.90 -11.45
C LEU A 654 16.29 21.20 -12.81
N ARG A 655 17.62 21.25 -12.90
CA ARG A 655 18.34 21.44 -14.19
C ARG A 655 18.06 20.35 -15.22
N LYS A 656 17.72 19.13 -14.79
CA LYS A 656 17.37 18.03 -15.71
C LYS A 656 15.89 17.96 -16.03
N ILE A 657 15.03 18.36 -15.10
CA ILE A 657 13.57 18.53 -15.33
C ILE A 657 13.31 19.65 -16.35
N LEU A 658 14.06 20.75 -16.30
CA LEU A 658 13.87 21.95 -17.14
C LEU A 658 14.86 22.05 -18.31
N GLY A 659 15.80 21.12 -18.47
CA GLY A 659 16.92 21.24 -19.42
C GLY A 659 17.90 22.41 -19.14
N ALA A 660 17.74 23.10 -18.00
CA ALA A 660 18.40 24.37 -17.71
C ALA A 660 19.93 24.28 -17.49
N PHE A 661 20.61 25.39 -17.81
CA PHE A 661 22.06 25.50 -17.73
C PHE A 661 22.62 25.33 -16.31
N ARG A 662 23.91 24.98 -16.21
CA ARG A 662 24.62 24.83 -14.92
C ARG A 662 24.55 26.10 -14.06
N THR A 663 24.55 27.28 -14.70
CA THR A 663 24.51 28.61 -14.09
C THR A 663 23.12 29.12 -13.72
N SER A 664 22.03 28.45 -14.14
CA SER A 664 20.67 28.93 -13.92
C SER A 664 20.34 29.11 -12.42
N PRO A 665 19.74 30.26 -11.99
CA PRO A 665 19.42 30.51 -10.59
C PRO A 665 18.45 29.48 -9.99
N GLY A 666 18.73 29.03 -8.76
CA GLY A 666 17.94 28.00 -8.08
C GLY A 666 16.46 28.38 -7.92
N ALA A 667 16.19 29.58 -7.37
CA ALA A 667 14.82 30.04 -7.13
C ALA A 667 13.99 30.20 -8.41
N ALA A 668 14.61 30.62 -9.52
CA ALA A 668 13.92 30.69 -10.82
C ALA A 668 13.50 29.30 -11.30
N MET A 669 14.40 28.30 -11.20
CA MET A 669 14.05 26.92 -11.54
C MET A 669 12.99 26.31 -10.62
N GLU A 670 12.94 26.71 -9.33
CA GLU A 670 11.91 26.25 -8.39
C GLU A 670 10.52 26.78 -8.75
N ILE A 671 10.42 28.04 -9.20
CA ILE A 671 9.19 28.65 -9.71
C ILE A 671 8.77 27.98 -11.02
N GLU A 672 9.69 27.86 -11.98
CA GLU A 672 9.42 27.33 -13.33
C GLU A 672 8.99 25.86 -13.30
N ALA A 673 9.68 25.01 -12.51
CA ALA A 673 9.22 23.64 -12.28
C ALA A 673 8.00 23.57 -11.34
N SER A 674 7.64 24.67 -10.69
CA SER A 674 6.69 24.80 -9.57
C SER A 674 6.87 23.71 -8.51
N ILE A 675 8.11 23.58 -8.03
CA ILE A 675 8.54 22.65 -6.97
C ILE A 675 8.91 23.49 -5.75
N GLU A 676 8.35 23.18 -4.58
CA GLU A 676 8.60 24.04 -3.41
C GLU A 676 10.07 23.97 -2.95
N PRO A 677 10.67 25.11 -2.52
CA PRO A 677 11.99 25.12 -1.90
C PRO A 677 12.06 24.16 -0.72
N VAL A 678 13.21 23.50 -0.52
CA VAL A 678 13.37 22.39 0.46
C VAL A 678 12.82 22.76 1.84
N LYS A 679 13.15 23.94 2.35
CA LYS A 679 12.66 24.45 3.65
C LYS A 679 11.13 24.53 3.71
N VAL A 680 10.49 24.97 2.63
CA VAL A 680 9.02 25.08 2.53
C VAL A 680 8.41 23.68 2.50
N ARG A 681 8.95 22.76 1.69
CA ARG A 681 8.43 21.39 1.58
C ARG A 681 8.55 20.60 2.89
N LEU A 682 9.70 20.69 3.58
CA LEU A 682 9.90 20.02 4.87
C LEU A 682 9.00 20.62 5.97
N ASN A 683 8.86 21.95 6.05
CA ASN A 683 7.93 22.58 6.98
C ASN A 683 6.45 22.23 6.67
N LYS A 684 6.06 22.16 5.39
CA LYS A 684 4.74 21.71 4.93
C LYS A 684 4.46 20.26 5.35
N LYS A 685 5.48 19.39 5.30
CA LYS A 685 5.39 18.00 5.78
C LYS A 685 5.21 17.91 7.30
N CYS A 686 5.99 18.66 8.08
CA CYS A 686 5.82 18.75 9.54
C CYS A 686 4.42 19.26 9.92
N ARG A 687 3.92 20.33 9.27
CA ARG A 687 2.57 20.85 9.50
C ARG A 687 1.45 19.87 9.14
N LYS A 688 1.59 19.13 8.03
CA LYS A 688 0.67 18.03 7.68
C LYS A 688 0.66 16.92 8.72
N TYR A 689 1.82 16.60 9.33
CA TYR A 689 1.86 15.67 10.45
C TYR A 689 1.14 16.23 11.67
N ALA A 690 1.37 17.49 12.05
CA ALA A 690 0.68 18.15 13.17
C ALA A 690 -0.85 18.13 13.01
N LEU A 691 -1.35 18.51 11.83
CA LEU A 691 -2.77 18.46 11.49
C LEU A 691 -3.32 17.03 11.53
N ARG A 692 -2.57 16.04 11.05
CA ARG A 692 -2.96 14.64 11.23
C ARG A 692 -3.06 14.27 12.72
N VAL A 693 -2.21 14.79 13.62
CA VAL A 693 -2.31 14.46 15.05
C VAL A 693 -3.63 14.93 15.67
N THR A 694 -4.26 16.02 15.21
CA THR A 694 -5.56 16.45 15.76
C THR A 694 -6.69 15.48 15.43
N THR A 695 -6.59 14.71 14.35
CA THR A 695 -7.63 13.77 13.91
C THR A 695 -7.44 12.35 14.43
N LEU A 696 -6.36 12.06 15.19
CA LEU A 696 -6.07 10.72 15.72
C LEU A 696 -6.88 10.41 16.99
N PRO A 697 -7.34 9.16 17.18
CA PRO A 697 -8.06 8.73 18.38
C PRO A 697 -7.16 8.82 19.62
N GLU A 698 -7.75 9.10 20.78
CA GLU A 698 -7.04 9.34 22.04
C GLU A 698 -6.15 8.16 22.49
N ASN A 699 -6.56 6.94 22.15
CA ASN A 699 -5.78 5.71 22.38
C ASN A 699 -4.53 5.56 21.49
N HIS A 700 -4.21 6.57 20.67
CA HIS A 700 -3.04 6.60 19.82
C HIS A 700 -1.78 7.02 20.59
N CYS A 701 -0.68 6.29 20.43
CA CYS A 701 0.59 6.51 21.14
C CYS A 701 1.15 7.95 21.09
N ILE A 702 0.79 8.72 20.05
CA ILE A 702 1.12 10.16 19.92
C ILE A 702 0.12 11.07 20.65
N ARG A 703 -1.17 10.75 20.68
CA ARG A 703 -2.18 11.53 21.46
C ARG A 703 -1.91 11.41 22.96
N GLN A 704 -1.50 10.23 23.41
CA GLN A 704 -0.96 9.97 24.76
C GLN A 704 0.32 10.77 25.09
N ARG A 705 0.92 11.48 24.11
CA ARG A 705 2.14 12.32 24.25
C ARG A 705 1.91 13.77 23.81
N THR A 706 0.68 14.17 23.53
CA THR A 706 0.29 15.58 23.36
C THR A 706 -0.17 16.16 24.70
N PRO A 707 -0.12 17.49 24.91
CA PRO A 707 -0.76 18.13 26.06
C PRO A 707 -2.25 17.77 26.15
N MET A 708 -2.84 17.78 27.35
CA MET A 708 -4.28 17.53 27.55
C MET A 708 -5.14 18.52 26.74
N SER A 709 -4.71 19.78 26.74
CA SER A 709 -5.28 20.92 26.02
C SER A 709 -4.92 20.95 24.52
N TYR A 710 -4.49 19.83 23.95
CA TYR A 710 -4.31 19.63 22.52
C TYR A 710 -5.28 18.56 21.98
N PRO A 711 -5.99 18.77 20.86
CA PRO A 711 -6.15 20.06 20.17
C PRO A 711 -6.73 21.13 21.09
N PRO A 712 -6.58 22.44 20.76
CA PRO A 712 -7.23 23.51 21.53
C PRO A 712 -8.73 23.22 21.64
N GLU A 713 -9.27 23.32 22.85
CA GLU A 713 -10.62 22.82 23.14
C GLU A 713 -11.71 23.45 22.25
N SER A 714 -12.65 22.59 21.85
CA SER A 714 -13.92 22.94 21.21
C SER A 714 -15.05 23.17 22.22
N SER A 715 -14.72 23.31 23.50
CA SER A 715 -15.66 23.47 24.61
C SER A 715 -16.20 24.90 24.69
N ILE A 716 -17.51 25.07 24.63
CA ILE A 716 -18.14 26.37 24.93
C ILE A 716 -18.20 26.55 26.46
N GLY A 717 -17.20 27.24 27.01
CA GLY A 717 -17.34 28.02 28.24
C GLY A 717 -17.61 27.28 29.56
N GLN A 718 -16.92 26.16 29.84
CA GLN A 718 -16.83 25.61 31.20
C GLN A 718 -15.39 25.30 31.58
N GLU A 719 -14.97 25.77 32.76
CA GLU A 719 -13.66 25.49 33.34
C GLU A 719 -13.65 24.09 33.98
N VAL A 720 -12.85 23.16 33.46
CA VAL A 720 -12.60 21.86 34.11
C VAL A 720 -11.37 21.99 35.03
N PRO A 721 -11.47 21.75 36.35
CA PRO A 721 -10.33 21.86 37.26
C PRO A 721 -9.25 20.79 37.00
N ILE A 722 -8.10 21.18 36.44
CA ILE A 722 -7.04 20.25 36.06
C ILE A 722 -6.22 19.81 37.29
N GLN A 723 -6.46 18.59 37.79
CA GLN A 723 -5.52 17.89 38.68
C GLN A 723 -4.49 17.09 37.86
N GLY A 724 -3.38 17.73 37.47
CA GLY A 724 -2.27 17.04 36.81
C GLY A 724 -1.18 17.98 36.28
N ASN A 725 0.10 17.64 36.51
CA ASN A 725 1.25 18.49 36.19
C ASN A 725 1.66 18.51 34.70
N TYR A 726 0.74 18.87 33.79
CA TYR A 726 1.05 19.15 32.39
C TYR A 726 0.39 20.45 31.92
N LEU A 727 1.19 21.30 31.25
CA LEU A 727 0.87 22.70 30.99
C LEU A 727 -0.21 22.92 29.91
N ASP A 728 -0.96 23.99 30.10
CA ASP A 728 -1.98 24.51 29.19
C ASP A 728 -1.38 24.95 27.83
N TRP A 729 -2.19 24.84 26.78
CA TRP A 729 -1.89 25.13 25.38
C TRP A 729 -2.40 26.51 24.95
N ASN A 730 -3.53 26.97 25.52
CA ASN A 730 -4.25 28.16 25.04
C ASN A 730 -3.96 29.44 25.83
N GLN A 731 -3.38 29.36 27.02
CA GLN A 731 -3.02 30.56 27.77
C GLN A 731 -1.82 31.28 27.13
N ASN A 732 -1.85 32.62 27.16
CA ASN A 732 -0.70 33.49 26.85
C ASN A 732 0.46 33.37 27.88
N ALA A 733 0.53 32.24 28.60
CA ALA A 733 1.48 31.89 29.63
C ALA A 733 2.87 31.55 29.05
N GLN A 734 3.52 32.61 28.58
CA GLN A 734 4.97 32.82 28.61
C GLN A 734 5.84 32.06 27.60
N ARG A 735 6.78 32.83 27.02
CA ARG A 735 8.03 32.36 26.40
C ARG A 735 9.03 31.78 27.45
N LYS A 736 8.54 31.19 28.56
CA LYS A 736 9.33 30.82 29.76
C LYS A 736 8.71 29.64 30.55
N SER A 737 8.82 28.39 30.07
CA SER A 737 8.66 27.22 30.95
C SER A 737 9.49 26.01 30.50
N GLN A 738 9.35 25.54 29.27
CA GLN A 738 10.26 24.54 28.70
C GLN A 738 11.51 25.19 28.09
N ARG A 739 12.67 25.02 28.75
CA ARG A 739 13.98 25.46 28.22
C ARG A 739 14.31 24.82 26.85
N HIS A 740 13.86 23.60 26.60
CA HIS A 740 14.09 22.86 25.35
C HIS A 740 12.84 22.03 24.97
N PRO A 741 11.93 22.50 24.11
CA PRO A 741 10.76 21.72 23.71
C PRO A 741 11.13 20.54 22.79
N THR A 742 10.47 19.40 22.97
CA THR A 742 10.67 18.19 22.16
C THR A 742 10.18 18.38 20.72
N GLN A 743 10.62 17.55 19.79
CA GLN A 743 10.27 17.64 18.37
C GLN A 743 8.76 17.57 18.13
N LEU A 744 8.05 16.70 18.85
CA LEU A 744 6.59 16.60 18.76
C LEU A 744 5.96 17.96 19.09
N ILE A 745 6.25 18.50 20.28
CA ILE A 745 5.72 19.79 20.74
C ILE A 745 6.10 20.93 19.78
N ARG A 746 7.34 20.96 19.28
CA ARG A 746 7.77 21.93 18.24
C ARG A 746 6.94 21.85 16.95
N ILE A 747 6.45 20.67 16.59
CA ILE A 747 5.62 20.44 15.41
C ILE A 747 4.16 20.80 15.67
N LEU A 748 3.59 20.45 16.83
CA LEU A 748 2.25 20.90 17.21
C LEU A 748 2.20 22.45 17.23
N ASN A 749 3.18 23.08 17.89
CA ASN A 749 3.30 24.54 17.96
C ASN A 749 3.58 25.21 16.58
N SER A 750 3.81 24.43 15.51
CA SER A 750 3.96 24.97 14.15
C SER A 750 2.63 25.23 13.43
N ILE A 751 1.51 24.82 14.04
CA ILE A 751 0.13 25.04 13.57
C ILE A 751 -0.78 25.74 14.60
N SER A 752 -0.31 26.06 15.81
CA SER A 752 -1.14 26.72 16.84
C SER A 752 -1.65 28.10 16.40
N THR A 753 -0.90 28.82 15.57
CA THR A 753 -1.34 30.09 14.95
C THR A 753 -2.11 29.91 13.64
N LEU A 754 -2.48 28.68 13.28
CA LEU A 754 -3.22 28.34 12.05
C LEU A 754 -4.59 27.71 12.32
N ILE A 755 -4.87 27.34 13.58
CA ILE A 755 -6.17 26.86 14.05
C ILE A 755 -6.74 27.94 14.98
N PRO A 756 -7.79 28.67 14.58
CA PRO A 756 -8.48 29.61 15.47
C PRO A 756 -9.02 28.93 16.74
N THR A 757 -9.00 29.64 17.86
CA THR A 757 -9.62 29.18 19.11
C THR A 757 -11.11 28.88 18.88
N GLY A 758 -11.62 27.75 19.40
CA GLY A 758 -13.00 27.32 19.17
C GLY A 758 -13.27 26.65 17.82
N THR A 759 -12.25 26.42 16.98
CA THR A 759 -12.43 25.62 15.75
C THR A 759 -12.79 24.18 16.11
N LYS A 760 -14.00 23.73 15.77
CA LYS A 760 -14.36 22.31 15.83
C LYS A 760 -13.49 21.54 14.82
N LEU A 761 -12.64 20.64 15.31
CA LEU A 761 -11.79 19.79 14.47
C LEU A 761 -12.39 18.40 14.36
N ASP A 762 -12.54 17.93 13.13
CA ASP A 762 -13.05 16.60 12.84
C ASP A 762 -12.15 15.50 13.46
N SER A 763 -12.77 14.66 14.28
CA SER A 763 -12.12 13.48 14.85
C SER A 763 -12.43 12.24 14.00
N GLN A 764 -11.39 11.61 13.45
CA GLN A 764 -11.50 10.31 12.78
C GLN A 764 -11.50 9.14 13.80
N SER A 765 -12.01 9.39 15.00
CA SER A 765 -12.12 8.43 16.10
C SER A 765 -13.24 7.41 15.86
N ALA A 766 -14.35 7.87 15.27
CA ALA A 766 -15.46 7.03 14.81
C ALA A 766 -15.06 6.29 13.53
N ALA A 767 -14.54 5.06 13.69
CA ALA A 767 -14.42 4.14 12.57
C ALA A 767 -15.83 3.67 12.15
N ASN A 768 -16.16 3.73 10.86
CA ASN A 768 -17.44 3.22 10.35
C ASN A 768 -17.41 1.68 10.21
N PRO A 769 -18.51 0.97 10.51
CA PRO A 769 -18.60 -0.48 10.33
C PRO A 769 -18.55 -0.86 8.84
N PRO A 770 -17.81 -1.92 8.43
CA PRO A 770 -17.70 -2.32 7.02
C PRO A 770 -19.02 -2.71 6.35
N TRP A 771 -20.03 -3.05 7.14
CA TRP A 771 -21.38 -3.43 6.71
C TRP A 771 -22.38 -2.26 6.75
N GLN A 772 -21.93 -1.01 6.91
CA GLN A 772 -22.79 0.18 6.72
C GLN A 772 -23.22 0.30 5.25
N ASP A 773 -24.45 0.78 5.01
CA ASP A 773 -24.90 1.16 3.67
C ASP A 773 -24.08 2.36 3.17
N THR A 774 -23.67 2.33 1.90
CA THR A 774 -23.02 3.48 1.24
C THR A 774 -24.02 4.58 0.90
N PHE A 775 -23.55 5.79 0.59
CA PHE A 775 -24.42 6.86 0.09
C PHE A 775 -25.29 6.43 -1.11
N ALA A 776 -24.77 5.59 -2.00
CA ALA A 776 -25.49 5.05 -3.17
C ALA A 776 -26.43 3.86 -2.86
N GLU A 777 -26.43 3.36 -1.62
CA GLU A 777 -27.40 2.38 -1.09
C GLU A 777 -28.43 3.04 -0.15
N LEU A 778 -28.20 4.31 0.21
CA LEU A 778 -29.10 5.16 1.00
C LEU A 778 -29.92 6.14 0.15
N ALA A 779 -29.34 6.70 -0.92
CA ALA A 779 -29.97 7.67 -1.81
C ALA A 779 -29.65 7.38 -3.29
N ASP A 780 -30.56 7.77 -4.18
CA ASP A 780 -30.30 7.79 -5.62
C ASP A 780 -29.54 9.08 -5.98
N LEU A 781 -28.37 8.93 -6.61
CA LEU A 781 -27.42 10.01 -6.88
C LEU A 781 -27.15 10.10 -8.37
N SER A 782 -27.87 10.97 -9.07
CA SER A 782 -27.76 11.16 -10.52
C SER A 782 -27.01 12.45 -10.90
N ILE A 783 -26.38 12.43 -12.07
CA ILE A 783 -25.75 13.59 -12.71
C ILE A 783 -26.15 13.55 -14.19
N SER A 784 -26.67 14.64 -14.74
CA SER A 784 -26.97 14.68 -16.17
C SER A 784 -25.69 14.78 -17.01
N GLY A 785 -25.62 13.95 -18.06
CA GLY A 785 -24.61 14.04 -19.12
C GLY A 785 -25.11 14.77 -20.39
N GLU A 786 -26.28 15.38 -20.34
CA GLU A 786 -26.88 16.11 -21.45
C GLU A 786 -26.45 17.59 -21.49
N ASP A 787 -26.70 18.25 -22.63
CA ASP A 787 -26.43 19.69 -22.79
C ASP A 787 -27.21 20.56 -21.79
N ARG A 788 -26.59 21.65 -21.34
CA ARG A 788 -27.10 22.55 -20.29
C ARG A 788 -28.50 23.08 -20.59
N ASP A 789 -28.77 23.50 -21.82
CA ASP A 789 -30.05 24.13 -22.17
C ASP A 789 -31.18 23.09 -22.27
N LEU A 790 -30.84 21.84 -22.63
CA LEU A 790 -31.76 20.72 -22.57
C LEU A 790 -32.06 20.31 -21.13
N VAL A 791 -31.03 20.27 -20.27
CA VAL A 791 -31.17 19.97 -18.84
C VAL A 791 -32.06 21.00 -18.15
N VAL A 792 -31.85 22.30 -18.37
CA VAL A 792 -32.70 23.35 -17.77
C VAL A 792 -34.17 23.18 -18.17
N LYS A 793 -34.46 22.91 -19.46
CA LYS A 793 -35.83 22.68 -19.94
C LYS A 793 -36.47 21.43 -19.30
N LYS A 794 -35.76 20.31 -19.24
CA LYS A 794 -36.23 19.08 -18.60
C LYS A 794 -36.44 19.26 -17.09
N HIS A 795 -35.51 19.94 -16.42
CA HIS A 795 -35.57 20.22 -14.98
C HIS A 795 -36.80 21.07 -14.65
N LEU A 796 -37.06 22.17 -15.37
CA LEU A 796 -38.27 22.98 -15.19
C LEU A 796 -39.58 22.20 -15.39
N THR A 797 -39.63 21.27 -16.33
CA THR A 797 -40.78 20.36 -16.50
C THR A 797 -40.92 19.38 -15.33
N HIS A 798 -39.81 18.79 -14.88
CA HIS A 798 -39.79 17.83 -13.78
C HIS A 798 -40.17 18.47 -12.44
N ILE A 799 -39.69 19.68 -12.15
CA ILE A 799 -40.05 20.43 -10.94
C ILE A 799 -41.56 20.64 -10.85
N ARG A 800 -42.22 21.01 -11.95
CA ARG A 800 -43.68 21.18 -11.99
C ARG A 800 -44.39 19.88 -11.62
N GLN A 801 -44.01 18.76 -12.24
CA GLN A 801 -44.54 17.43 -11.92
C GLN A 801 -44.36 17.06 -10.43
N LEU A 802 -43.19 17.37 -9.84
CA LEU A 802 -42.92 17.12 -8.42
C LEU A 802 -43.75 18.01 -7.49
N ILE A 803 -43.99 19.28 -7.85
CA ILE A 803 -44.87 20.20 -7.12
C ILE A 803 -46.33 19.73 -7.20
N ASP A 804 -46.81 19.35 -8.39
CA ASP A 804 -48.16 18.83 -8.63
C ASP A 804 -48.42 17.54 -7.84
N GLN A 805 -47.40 16.67 -7.74
CA GLN A 805 -47.40 15.45 -6.92
C GLN A 805 -47.17 15.72 -5.42
N ASN A 806 -46.99 16.98 -5.02
CA ASN A 806 -46.80 17.40 -3.62
C ASN A 806 -45.57 16.72 -2.99
N HIS A 807 -44.45 16.65 -3.72
CA HIS A 807 -43.16 16.22 -3.19
C HIS A 807 -42.40 17.39 -2.54
N PRO A 808 -41.74 17.18 -1.39
CA PRO A 808 -40.75 18.13 -0.88
C PRO A 808 -39.52 18.20 -1.80
N ILE A 809 -39.07 19.42 -2.07
CA ILE A 809 -37.93 19.75 -2.93
C ILE A 809 -36.99 20.68 -2.14
N PHE A 810 -35.68 20.56 -2.36
CA PHE A 810 -34.64 21.33 -1.70
C PHE A 810 -33.57 21.71 -2.74
N TYR A 811 -33.06 22.95 -2.69
CA TYR A 811 -32.01 23.48 -3.58
C TYR A 811 -30.84 24.01 -2.77
N THR A 812 -29.65 23.45 -2.95
CA THR A 812 -28.42 23.99 -2.34
C THR A 812 -27.77 25.05 -3.23
N ASP A 813 -27.05 25.96 -2.58
CA ASP A 813 -26.08 26.88 -3.17
C ASP A 813 -24.94 27.08 -2.16
N GLY A 814 -23.71 26.79 -2.56
CA GLY A 814 -22.46 26.96 -1.83
C GLY A 814 -21.59 28.10 -2.39
N SER A 815 -21.99 29.36 -2.20
CA SER A 815 -21.38 30.52 -2.86
C SER A 815 -20.24 31.18 -2.07
N LYS A 816 -19.27 31.79 -2.77
CA LYS A 816 -18.20 32.58 -2.16
C LYS A 816 -18.68 34.00 -1.82
N LEU A 817 -18.76 34.29 -0.53
CA LEU A 817 -19.19 35.57 0.05
C LEU A 817 -17.99 36.51 0.22
N GLU A 818 -18.03 37.68 -0.41
CA GLU A 818 -16.99 38.71 -0.25
C GLU A 818 -17.20 39.53 1.04
N SER A 819 -16.28 39.43 2.00
CA SER A 819 -16.35 40.21 3.25
C SER A 819 -15.58 41.54 3.13
N ASN A 820 -16.28 42.64 2.90
CA ASN A 820 -15.70 43.99 2.73
C ASN A 820 -15.34 44.71 4.06
N VAL A 821 -14.88 43.98 5.07
CA VAL A 821 -14.50 44.55 6.39
C VAL A 821 -12.97 44.63 6.49
N ASN A 822 -12.45 45.86 6.42
CA ASN A 822 -11.06 46.26 6.67
C ASN A 822 -9.98 45.55 5.82
N SER A 823 -9.86 46.02 4.56
CA SER A 823 -8.63 46.01 3.73
C SER A 823 -7.90 44.68 3.47
N GLN A 824 -8.53 43.53 3.75
CA GLN A 824 -8.19 42.25 3.13
C GLN A 824 -9.45 41.59 2.58
N ALA A 825 -9.63 41.61 1.26
CA ALA A 825 -10.70 40.88 0.59
C ALA A 825 -10.51 39.37 0.83
N LYS A 826 -11.27 38.82 1.77
CA LYS A 826 -11.25 37.41 2.14
C LYS A 826 -12.55 36.78 1.67
N ALA A 827 -12.47 35.99 0.61
CA ALA A 827 -13.58 35.13 0.22
C ALA A 827 -13.92 34.17 1.38
N SER A 828 -15.06 34.39 1.99
CA SER A 828 -15.75 33.42 2.84
C SER A 828 -16.63 32.52 1.98
N VAL A 829 -17.19 31.45 2.54
CA VAL A 829 -18.16 30.61 1.83
C VAL A 829 -19.45 30.49 2.65
N GLY A 830 -20.59 30.58 1.96
CA GLY A 830 -21.95 30.49 2.50
C GLY A 830 -22.69 29.27 1.97
N ALA A 831 -23.67 28.78 2.73
CA ALA A 831 -24.54 27.65 2.35
C ALA A 831 -26.04 28.02 2.53
N GLY A 832 -26.88 27.76 1.52
CA GLY A 832 -28.29 28.20 1.43
C GLY A 832 -29.38 27.13 1.59
N ILE A 833 -30.55 27.54 2.13
CA ILE A 833 -31.67 26.71 2.66
C ILE A 833 -32.99 27.53 2.62
N TYR A 834 -34.20 27.20 2.10
CA TYR A 834 -34.72 26.23 1.09
C TYR A 834 -36.12 26.65 0.53
N TRP A 835 -36.59 26.03 -0.57
CA TRP A 835 -37.84 26.37 -1.30
C TRP A 835 -38.89 25.24 -1.26
N ILE A 836 -40.09 25.47 -0.72
CA ILE A 836 -41.06 24.40 -0.39
C ILE A 836 -42.47 24.73 -0.94
N PHE A 837 -43.10 23.77 -1.63
CA PHE A 837 -44.47 23.89 -2.20
C PHE A 837 -44.73 25.19 -2.99
N GLY A 838 -43.75 25.62 -3.79
CA GLY A 838 -43.86 26.83 -4.62
C GLY A 838 -43.75 28.16 -3.87
N LYS A 839 -43.37 28.15 -2.59
CA LYS A 839 -43.09 29.36 -1.79
C LYS A 839 -41.73 29.25 -1.09
N VAL A 840 -41.08 30.38 -0.85
CA VAL A 840 -39.97 30.46 0.10
C VAL A 840 -40.59 30.35 1.50
N ILE A 841 -40.13 29.37 2.29
CA ILE A 841 -40.59 29.20 3.69
C ILE A 841 -39.51 29.69 4.67
N SER A 842 -38.24 29.47 4.36
CA SER A 842 -37.11 30.07 5.07
C SER A 842 -35.93 30.28 4.12
N SER A 843 -35.05 31.23 4.49
CA SER A 843 -33.77 31.51 3.83
C SER A 843 -32.68 31.62 4.91
N GLU A 844 -31.88 30.57 5.11
CA GLU A 844 -30.76 30.57 6.05
C GLU A 844 -29.43 30.63 5.30
N SER A 845 -28.41 31.23 5.92
CA SER A 845 -27.06 31.37 5.36
C SER A 845 -25.98 31.12 6.42
N HIS A 846 -25.16 30.11 6.20
CA HIS A 846 -24.15 29.67 7.17
C HIS A 846 -22.75 30.10 6.77
N PHE A 847 -22.07 30.92 7.58
CA PHE A 847 -20.69 31.36 7.36
C PHE A 847 -19.70 30.26 7.78
N LEU A 848 -18.98 29.69 6.82
CA LEU A 848 -18.03 28.58 7.08
C LEU A 848 -16.56 29.01 7.23
N GLY A 849 -16.30 30.33 7.26
CA GLY A 849 -14.97 30.92 7.36
C GLY A 849 -14.31 31.24 6.02
N HIS A 850 -13.10 31.82 6.09
CA HIS A 850 -12.36 32.37 4.95
C HIS A 850 -11.34 31.40 4.30
N THR A 851 -11.39 30.11 4.63
CA THR A 851 -10.39 29.11 4.22
C THR A 851 -10.98 27.86 3.58
N GLN A 852 -12.30 27.81 3.41
CA GLN A 852 -13.01 26.72 2.74
C GLN A 852 -13.15 27.00 1.25
N GLU A 853 -13.44 25.97 0.46
CA GLU A 853 -13.80 26.08 -0.95
C GLU A 853 -15.30 25.93 -1.16
N ILE A 854 -15.77 26.29 -2.36
CA ILE A 854 -17.20 26.18 -2.79
C ILE A 854 -17.74 24.76 -2.56
N MET A 855 -16.93 23.74 -2.86
CA MET A 855 -17.28 22.33 -2.66
C MET A 855 -17.59 21.97 -1.19
N ASP A 856 -16.92 22.63 -0.23
CA ASP A 856 -17.10 22.34 1.20
C ASP A 856 -18.43 22.94 1.70
N ALA A 857 -18.82 24.10 1.18
CA ALA A 857 -20.11 24.73 1.46
C ALA A 857 -21.28 23.99 0.79
N GLU A 858 -21.11 23.48 -0.43
CA GLU A 858 -22.10 22.61 -1.07
C GLU A 858 -22.37 21.34 -0.25
N ILE A 859 -21.32 20.65 0.19
CA ILE A 859 -21.48 19.47 1.05
C ILE A 859 -22.17 19.83 2.37
N TYR A 860 -21.82 20.96 2.99
CA TYR A 860 -22.48 21.44 4.20
C TYR A 860 -23.96 21.77 3.95
N ALA A 861 -24.30 22.43 2.84
CA ALA A 861 -25.68 22.71 2.45
C ALA A 861 -26.48 21.41 2.32
N ILE A 862 -25.96 20.40 1.59
CA ILE A 862 -26.63 19.10 1.45
C ILE A 862 -26.81 18.43 2.83
N SER A 863 -25.86 18.56 3.76
CA SER A 863 -26.02 18.08 5.14
C SER A 863 -27.19 18.75 5.85
N GLN A 864 -27.29 20.08 5.80
CA GLN A 864 -28.42 20.81 6.38
C GLN A 864 -29.75 20.49 5.67
N ALA A 865 -29.75 20.12 4.38
CA ALA A 865 -30.95 19.61 3.71
C ALA A 865 -31.45 18.33 4.37
N LEU A 866 -30.54 17.38 4.59
CA LEU A 866 -30.85 16.07 5.16
C LEU A 866 -31.30 16.18 6.63
N GLU A 867 -30.64 17.02 7.43
CA GLU A 867 -31.06 17.37 8.79
C GLU A 867 -32.50 17.90 8.81
N ARG A 868 -32.82 18.91 7.98
CA ARG A 868 -34.18 19.49 7.89
C ARG A 868 -35.24 18.49 7.41
N ILE A 869 -34.89 17.53 6.54
CA ILE A 869 -35.79 16.44 6.13
C ILE A 869 -36.07 15.50 7.30
N THR A 870 -35.04 15.11 8.06
CA THR A 870 -35.17 14.26 9.26
C THR A 870 -36.04 14.92 10.32
N ASP A 871 -35.78 16.20 10.62
CA ASP A 871 -36.44 16.99 11.66
C ASP A 871 -37.94 17.20 11.39
N ALA A 872 -38.30 17.40 10.12
CA ALA A 872 -39.68 17.62 9.68
C ALA A 872 -40.60 16.39 9.91
N LYS A 873 -40.03 15.21 10.21
CA LYS A 873 -40.74 13.98 10.65
C LYS A 873 -41.93 13.61 9.76
N THR A 874 -41.82 13.89 8.45
CA THR A 874 -42.95 13.84 7.53
C THR A 874 -43.30 12.40 7.15
N ARG A 875 -44.57 12.14 6.84
CA ARG A 875 -45.02 10.85 6.28
C ARG A 875 -44.84 10.73 4.75
N LYS A 876 -44.06 11.62 4.11
CA LYS A 876 -43.78 11.58 2.66
C LYS A 876 -42.72 10.52 2.37
N LYS A 877 -42.84 9.85 1.22
CA LYS A 877 -41.97 8.71 0.84
C LYS A 877 -40.77 9.07 -0.05
N HIS A 878 -40.78 10.24 -0.67
CA HIS A 878 -39.74 10.68 -1.61
C HIS A 878 -39.50 12.18 -1.42
N PHE A 879 -38.22 12.55 -1.38
CA PHE A 879 -37.68 13.90 -1.19
C PHE A 879 -36.62 14.13 -2.27
N TRP A 880 -36.47 15.37 -2.73
CA TRP A 880 -35.55 15.71 -3.81
C TRP A 880 -34.60 16.83 -3.38
N VAL A 881 -33.29 16.56 -3.40
CA VAL A 881 -32.24 17.57 -3.14
C VAL A 881 -31.50 17.81 -4.45
N PHE A 882 -31.52 19.06 -4.92
CA PHE A 882 -30.82 19.52 -6.11
C PHE A 882 -29.63 20.40 -5.70
N THR A 883 -28.45 20.08 -6.24
CA THR A 883 -27.20 20.86 -6.16
C THR A 883 -26.72 21.10 -7.60
N ASP A 884 -26.11 22.25 -7.88
CA ASP A 884 -25.43 22.46 -9.17
C ASP A 884 -24.01 21.85 -9.18
N SER A 885 -23.49 21.49 -8.01
CA SER A 885 -22.14 20.96 -7.82
C SER A 885 -22.06 19.48 -8.13
N GLN A 886 -21.81 19.19 -9.42
CA GLN A 886 -21.41 17.86 -9.89
C GLN A 886 -20.24 17.28 -9.05
N SER A 887 -19.35 18.14 -8.53
CA SER A 887 -18.22 17.73 -7.70
C SER A 887 -18.65 17.13 -6.35
N ALA A 888 -19.69 17.67 -5.72
CA ALA A 888 -20.26 17.16 -4.48
C ALA A 888 -20.91 15.79 -4.72
N ILE A 889 -21.79 15.67 -5.73
CA ILE A 889 -22.44 14.39 -6.09
C ILE A 889 -21.41 13.32 -6.42
N GLN A 890 -20.38 13.64 -7.22
CA GLN A 890 -19.30 12.70 -7.53
C GLN A 890 -18.51 12.25 -6.29
N ASN A 891 -18.42 13.06 -5.23
CA ASN A 891 -17.71 12.68 -4.01
C ASN A 891 -18.58 11.82 -3.08
N LEU A 892 -19.89 12.07 -3.02
CA LEU A 892 -20.87 11.21 -2.36
C LEU A 892 -20.93 9.83 -3.05
N GLN A 893 -21.04 9.77 -4.38
CA GLN A 893 -20.99 8.54 -5.18
C GLN A 893 -19.70 7.70 -5.00
N LYS A 894 -18.58 8.35 -4.67
CA LYS A 894 -17.29 7.68 -4.41
C LYS A 894 -17.20 7.03 -3.03
N ASP A 895 -18.04 7.45 -2.09
CA ASP A 895 -18.12 6.96 -0.71
C ASP A 895 -16.77 6.99 0.05
N GLN A 896 -15.91 7.98 -0.29
CA GLN A 896 -14.48 8.01 0.10
C GLN A 896 -14.13 9.03 1.19
N MET A 897 -15.07 9.86 1.62
CA MET A 897 -14.87 10.82 2.71
C MET A 897 -15.49 10.27 4.00
N GLU A 898 -14.67 10.11 5.03
CA GLU A 898 -15.10 9.68 6.38
C GLU A 898 -15.22 10.88 7.35
N THR A 899 -15.45 12.10 6.85
CA THR A 899 -15.52 13.30 7.71
C THR A 899 -16.81 13.36 8.52
N GLU A 900 -16.83 14.18 9.58
CA GLU A 900 -17.99 14.33 10.48
C GLU A 900 -19.27 14.69 9.69
N VAL A 901 -19.22 15.71 8.82
CA VAL A 901 -20.36 16.09 7.95
C VAL A 901 -20.84 14.92 7.08
N TYR A 902 -19.95 14.09 6.53
CA TYR A 902 -20.35 12.91 5.75
C TYR A 902 -20.93 11.78 6.65
N ARG A 903 -20.58 11.72 7.94
CA ARG A 903 -21.23 10.81 8.91
C ARG A 903 -22.64 11.32 9.26
N ASP A 904 -22.78 12.61 9.55
CA ASP A 904 -24.06 13.26 9.87
C ASP A 904 -25.05 13.13 8.69
N MET A 905 -24.57 13.33 7.46
CA MET A 905 -25.33 13.08 6.23
C MET A 905 -25.80 11.62 6.08
N ARG A 906 -24.97 10.63 6.43
CA ARG A 906 -25.38 9.21 6.41
C ARG A 906 -26.40 8.91 7.49
N GLN A 907 -26.18 9.38 8.72
CA GLN A 907 -27.12 9.13 9.81
C GLN A 907 -28.50 9.71 9.47
N ASN A 908 -28.57 10.94 8.96
CA ASN A 908 -29.83 11.52 8.50
C ASN A 908 -30.50 10.67 7.40
N LEU A 909 -29.75 10.18 6.41
CA LEU A 909 -30.30 9.29 5.38
C LEU A 909 -30.76 7.93 5.94
N GLU A 910 -30.03 7.34 6.87
CA GLU A 910 -30.43 6.11 7.58
C GLU A 910 -31.71 6.32 8.40
N GLU A 911 -31.83 7.46 9.08
CA GLU A 911 -33.03 7.85 9.83
C GLU A 911 -34.22 8.10 8.90
N ILE A 912 -34.06 8.81 7.78
CA ILE A 912 -35.10 9.01 6.76
C ILE A 912 -35.57 7.65 6.19
N LYS A 913 -34.62 6.76 5.89
CA LYS A 913 -34.86 5.38 5.42
C LYS A 913 -35.58 4.53 6.47
N ALA A 914 -35.34 4.77 7.76
CA ALA A 914 -36.05 4.13 8.87
C ALA A 914 -37.45 4.72 9.13
N GLN A 915 -37.63 6.04 9.03
CA GLN A 915 -38.92 6.71 9.14
C GLN A 915 -39.91 6.19 8.08
N GLY A 916 -39.46 6.01 6.84
CA GLY A 916 -40.25 5.43 5.75
C GLY A 916 -40.64 3.95 5.90
N ARG A 917 -40.05 3.22 6.87
CA ARG A 917 -40.28 1.78 7.11
C ARG A 917 -41.28 1.46 8.23
N LYS A 918 -41.77 2.44 9.00
CA LYS A 918 -42.72 2.17 10.09
C LYS A 918 -44.05 1.63 9.52
N PRO A 919 -44.52 0.43 9.92
CA PRO A 919 -45.82 -0.09 9.50
C PRO A 919 -46.96 0.74 10.10
N LYS A 920 -48.19 0.58 9.58
CA LYS A 920 -49.38 1.05 10.28
C LYS A 920 -49.39 0.42 11.68
N LYS A 921 -49.56 1.22 12.73
CA LYS A 921 -50.24 0.73 13.94
C LYS A 921 -51.64 0.31 13.50
N GLU A 922 -52.01 -0.94 13.77
CA GLU A 922 -53.42 -1.31 13.86
C GLU A 922 -54.04 -0.58 15.07
N PRO A 923 -55.33 -0.22 15.01
CA PRO A 923 -55.97 0.47 16.12
C PRO A 923 -56.10 -0.47 17.32
N GLU A 924 -55.60 -0.03 18.47
CA GLU A 924 -55.77 -0.72 19.76
C GLU A 924 -57.27 -0.80 20.08
N MET A 925 -57.84 -2.02 20.10
CA MET A 925 -59.23 -2.22 20.50
C MET A 925 -59.40 -1.90 21.99
N GLN A 926 -60.05 -0.77 22.28
CA GLN A 926 -60.49 -0.43 23.63
C GLN A 926 -61.74 -1.25 24.00
N THR A 927 -61.54 -2.42 24.61
CA THR A 927 -62.60 -3.07 25.39
C THR A 927 -62.85 -2.29 26.67
N GLN A 928 -63.96 -1.53 26.71
CA GLN A 928 -64.53 -0.96 27.93
C GLN A 928 -65.89 -1.61 28.27
N ARG A 929 -65.86 -2.88 28.70
CA ARG A 929 -66.63 -3.45 29.82
C ARG A 929 -66.33 -4.94 29.97
#